data_AF-A0A9Q0Y2D9-F1
#
_entry.id   AF-A0A9Q0Y2D9-F1
#
_cell.length_a   1.000
_cell.length_b   1.000
_cell.length_c   1.000
_cell.angle_alpha   90.00
_cell.angle_beta   90.00
_cell.angle_gamma   90.00
#
_symmetry.space_group_name_H-M   'P 1'
#
loop_
_entity.id
_entity.type
_entity.pdbx_description
1 polymer ?
#
loop_
_entity_poly.entity_id
_entity_poly.type
_entity_poly.pdbx_seq_one_letter_code
_entity_poly.pdbx_strand_id
1 'polypeptide(L)'
;MALPLEKASELKQIIHQQLSKMDVHSRIREVLAETIHEELAPQHQQLSEEDLMKALIRRGIIDDVMKKLSFVKDMNEGEMTSTPKPSTHFVDSQPAVLKKTNIDPTRRYLYLQVLGGKAFLEHLQEPEPLPGQTCPTFTLCLHFRNQRFRSKPVPCACEPDFSDGFLLEVHKDSLGEGSKMLDATTMLSICDPVHIVLIKTDTSGETMLAASYFLEWRSVLSAENRATNVAVELLGVGTEAKVSVGVLNIKLEMYPKLNKTLSQEIVSTQLALERQKTAEKERLFLVYAKQWWREYLQIRPSHNTRLMKIFAQDENGVNRPTCSYVKPLRVGRLLDTPRQAARFVSVLGYERAPVIGGGNSKQEQWCTLLAFLCRNKGDCEDHANLLCSLLLGFGLEAFVCVGTKGKGVPHTWVMTYGIDGAVTFWESLTGHRYIHNPIKPDDPPVIEQPKPLYPYRTIGCVFNHQKFLANCQPSDVVEICSFDLHDESKWKPMSGEAIKSVCSPGATTALPPFPPLCASAVDAAGASNELELQLRILAVEHRKPWQPMNLNVPQAFLLEMKSSKMLSGEQCLMVILSKDSPSTLCTEMQGDHLLHVFGLHSVRKYCVVEVTKCGLQFVLEFSHILNLRVLSGLCLLANTVLYFKTFTLLAEILCGDTEVPLRSEV
;
A
#
# COMPACT_ATOMS: atom_id res chain seq x y z
N MET A 1 -0.51 30.63 -39.71
CA MET A 1 -0.02 30.03 -40.98
C MET A 1 -1.22 29.87 -41.91
N ALA A 2 -1.15 30.37 -43.14
CA ALA A 2 -2.24 30.25 -44.12
C ALA A 2 -2.07 28.97 -44.97
N LEU A 3 -3.17 28.27 -45.23
CA LEU A 3 -3.20 27.04 -46.03
C LEU A 3 -2.87 27.32 -47.52
N PRO A 4 -2.15 26.42 -48.22
CA PRO A 4 -1.90 26.53 -49.66
C PRO A 4 -3.20 26.64 -50.46
N LEU A 5 -3.22 27.50 -51.49
CA LEU A 5 -4.42 27.84 -52.27
C LEU A 5 -5.10 26.61 -52.89
N GLU A 6 -4.33 25.62 -53.34
CA GLU A 6 -4.84 24.37 -53.92
C GLU A 6 -5.58 23.49 -52.89
N LYS A 7 -5.03 23.40 -51.67
CA LYS A 7 -5.68 22.69 -50.56
C LYS A 7 -6.93 23.41 -50.07
N ALA A 8 -6.95 24.73 -50.14
CA ALA A 8 -8.13 25.53 -49.82
C ALA A 8 -9.26 25.34 -50.84
N SER A 9 -8.95 25.17 -52.14
CA SER A 9 -9.95 24.84 -53.15
C SER A 9 -10.50 23.43 -53.01
N GLU A 10 -9.65 22.43 -52.73
CA GLU A 10 -10.09 21.05 -52.47
C GLU A 10 -10.99 20.97 -51.23
N LEU A 11 -10.58 21.62 -50.12
CA LEU A 11 -11.39 21.70 -48.92
C LEU A 11 -12.75 22.36 -49.18
N LYS A 12 -12.79 23.45 -49.96
CA LYS A 12 -14.06 24.09 -50.35
C LYS A 12 -14.96 23.14 -51.15
N GLN A 13 -14.37 22.36 -52.06
CA GLN A 13 -15.14 21.42 -52.89
C GLN A 13 -15.69 20.24 -52.08
N ILE A 14 -14.90 19.72 -51.13
CA ILE A 14 -15.30 18.64 -50.21
C ILE A 14 -16.38 19.14 -49.24
N ILE A 15 -16.23 20.35 -48.69
CA ILE A 15 -17.24 20.98 -47.84
C ILE A 15 -18.55 21.18 -48.63
N HIS A 16 -18.47 21.66 -49.88
CA HIS A 16 -19.66 21.86 -50.71
C HIS A 16 -20.40 20.56 -51.03
N GLN A 17 -19.68 19.47 -51.35
CA GLN A 17 -20.27 18.15 -51.57
C GLN A 17 -20.88 17.54 -50.30
N GLN A 18 -20.30 17.78 -49.12
CA GLN A 18 -20.86 17.30 -47.85
C GLN A 18 -22.09 18.11 -47.45
N LEU A 19 -22.07 19.44 -47.62
CA LEU A 19 -23.21 20.31 -47.38
C LEU A 19 -24.40 19.97 -48.31
N SER A 20 -24.14 19.59 -49.56
CA SER A 20 -25.19 19.12 -50.48
C SER A 20 -25.74 17.75 -50.09
N LYS A 21 -24.90 16.82 -49.62
CA LYS A 21 -25.34 15.49 -49.12
C LYS A 21 -26.18 15.57 -47.84
N MET A 22 -25.95 16.58 -47.02
CA MET A 22 -26.62 16.76 -45.73
C MET A 22 -27.96 17.49 -45.81
N ASP A 23 -28.44 17.82 -47.03
CA ASP A 23 -29.68 18.57 -47.29
C ASP A 23 -29.85 19.86 -46.46
N VAL A 24 -28.71 20.48 -46.12
CA VAL A 24 -28.63 21.67 -45.27
C VAL A 24 -29.37 22.85 -45.92
N HIS A 25 -29.35 22.92 -47.25
CA HIS A 25 -30.06 23.94 -48.02
C HIS A 25 -31.59 23.85 -47.89
N SER A 26 -32.15 22.64 -47.73
CA SER A 26 -33.60 22.47 -47.51
C SER A 26 -33.99 22.86 -46.09
N ARG A 27 -33.18 22.48 -45.10
CA ARG A 27 -33.34 22.92 -43.70
C ARG A 27 -33.21 24.44 -43.51
N ILE A 28 -32.27 25.08 -44.20
CA ILE A 28 -32.14 26.54 -44.19
C ILE A 28 -33.36 27.21 -44.86
N ARG A 29 -33.88 26.63 -45.96
CA ARG A 29 -35.12 27.12 -46.60
C ARG A 29 -36.36 26.96 -45.70
N GLU A 30 -36.44 25.88 -44.93
CA GLU A 30 -37.51 25.64 -43.96
C GLU A 30 -37.48 26.70 -42.84
N VAL A 31 -36.29 27.02 -42.33
CA VAL A 31 -36.10 28.09 -41.34
C VAL A 31 -36.44 29.46 -41.93
N LEU A 32 -36.02 29.76 -43.16
CA LEU A 32 -36.40 31.00 -43.85
C LEU A 32 -37.92 31.10 -44.03
N ALA A 33 -38.59 30.01 -44.43
CA ALA A 33 -40.04 29.99 -44.62
C ALA A 33 -40.80 30.21 -43.30
N GLU A 34 -40.35 29.62 -42.18
CA GLU A 34 -40.94 29.82 -40.86
C GLU A 34 -40.66 31.22 -40.29
N THR A 35 -39.45 31.76 -40.48
CA THR A 35 -39.09 33.10 -40.00
C THR A 35 -39.85 34.19 -40.78
N ILE A 36 -40.08 33.98 -42.08
CA ILE A 36 -40.94 34.84 -42.91
C ILE A 36 -42.41 34.71 -42.51
N HIS A 37 -42.86 33.52 -42.08
CA HIS A 37 -44.24 33.30 -41.65
C HIS A 37 -44.57 33.93 -40.30
N GLU A 38 -43.60 34.03 -39.37
CA GLU A 38 -43.79 34.65 -38.06
C GLU A 38 -43.86 36.19 -38.12
N GLU A 39 -43.34 36.85 -39.17
CA GLU A 39 -43.24 38.32 -39.25
C GLU A 39 -44.15 39.02 -40.29
N LEU A 40 -45.03 38.31 -40.98
CA LEU A 40 -45.99 38.93 -41.92
C LEU A 40 -47.30 39.38 -41.22
N ALA A 41 -47.19 40.43 -40.39
CA ALA A 41 -48.26 41.41 -40.13
C ALA A 41 -47.62 42.82 -40.01
N PRO A 42 -48.29 43.88 -40.46
CA PRO A 42 -47.71 44.81 -41.43
C PRO A 42 -46.91 45.93 -40.77
N GLN A 43 -45.58 45.83 -40.78
CA GLN A 43 -44.68 46.97 -40.94
C GLN A 43 -43.29 46.46 -41.34
N HIS A 44 -42.81 46.93 -42.48
CA HIS A 44 -41.59 46.48 -43.13
C HIS A 44 -40.35 46.68 -42.25
N GLN A 45 -39.72 45.58 -41.82
CA GLN A 45 -38.30 45.56 -41.50
C GLN A 45 -37.63 44.48 -42.34
N GLN A 46 -36.58 44.88 -43.07
CA GLN A 46 -35.76 43.97 -43.86
C GLN A 46 -35.02 43.03 -42.89
N LEU A 47 -35.29 41.72 -42.98
CA LEU A 47 -34.56 40.68 -42.25
C LEU A 47 -33.05 40.84 -42.51
N SER A 48 -32.28 41.11 -41.45
CA SER A 48 -30.82 41.24 -41.55
C SER A 48 -30.15 39.87 -41.57
N GLU A 49 -28.98 39.78 -42.22
CA GLU A 49 -28.16 38.55 -42.24
C GLU A 49 -27.78 38.09 -40.81
N GLU A 50 -27.65 39.03 -39.87
CA GLU A 50 -27.35 38.75 -38.46
C GLU A 50 -28.51 38.05 -37.73
N ASP A 51 -29.76 38.41 -38.05
CA ASP A 51 -30.93 37.81 -37.42
C ASP A 51 -31.15 36.38 -37.91
N LEU A 52 -30.87 36.12 -39.19
CA LEU A 52 -30.88 34.78 -39.75
C LEU A 52 -29.81 33.89 -39.12
N MET A 53 -28.60 34.42 -38.94
CA MET A 53 -27.50 33.71 -38.27
C MET A 53 -27.85 33.38 -36.82
N LYS A 54 -28.48 34.30 -36.09
CA LYS A 54 -28.96 34.03 -34.71
C LYS A 54 -30.03 32.93 -34.68
N ALA A 55 -30.96 32.90 -35.64
CA ALA A 55 -31.98 31.86 -35.73
C ALA A 55 -31.37 30.47 -36.00
N LEU A 56 -30.39 30.40 -36.89
CA LEU A 56 -29.67 29.16 -37.20
C LEU A 56 -28.83 28.64 -36.03
N ILE A 57 -28.23 29.55 -35.24
CA ILE A 57 -27.52 29.21 -34.00
C ILE A 57 -28.49 28.72 -32.93
N ARG A 58 -29.59 29.43 -32.68
CA ARG A 58 -30.60 29.03 -31.67
C ARG A 58 -31.18 27.64 -31.92
N ARG A 59 -31.34 27.26 -33.19
CA ARG A 59 -31.85 25.93 -33.58
C ARG A 59 -30.77 24.85 -33.68
N GLY A 60 -29.52 25.17 -33.34
CA GLY A 60 -28.40 24.21 -33.31
C GLY A 60 -27.99 23.67 -34.68
N ILE A 61 -28.44 24.29 -35.78
CA ILE A 61 -28.17 23.80 -37.15
C ILE A 61 -26.69 23.99 -37.50
N ILE A 62 -26.09 25.11 -37.04
CA ILE A 62 -24.66 25.37 -37.24
C ILE A 62 -23.80 24.38 -36.44
N ASP A 63 -24.19 24.07 -35.21
CA ASP A 63 -23.47 23.11 -34.37
C ASP A 63 -23.56 21.68 -34.92
N ASP A 64 -24.71 21.28 -35.46
CA ASP A 64 -24.89 19.99 -36.13
C ASP A 64 -24.03 19.84 -37.39
N VAL A 65 -23.88 20.93 -38.15
CA VAL A 65 -23.02 21.00 -39.33
C VAL A 65 -21.54 20.93 -38.92
N MET A 66 -21.13 21.70 -37.90
CA MET A 66 -19.75 21.72 -37.40
C MET A 66 -19.32 20.39 -36.75
N LYS A 67 -20.22 19.71 -36.03
CA LYS A 67 -19.95 18.42 -35.39
C LYS A 67 -19.70 17.30 -36.41
N LYS A 68 -20.35 17.38 -37.57
CA LYS A 68 -20.20 16.41 -38.67
C LYS A 68 -19.06 16.76 -39.65
N LEU A 69 -18.62 18.01 -39.70
CA LEU A 69 -17.49 18.47 -40.51
C LEU A 69 -16.12 18.29 -39.80
N SER A 70 -15.96 17.34 -38.87
CA SER A 70 -14.68 17.05 -38.23
C SER A 70 -13.70 16.39 -39.23
N PHE A 71 -13.05 17.23 -40.04
CA PHE A 71 -11.97 16.83 -40.94
C PHE A 71 -10.66 16.71 -40.14
N VAL A 72 -9.89 15.68 -40.48
CA VAL A 72 -8.52 15.36 -40.03
C VAL A 72 -8.45 14.30 -38.92
N LYS A 73 -8.69 13.04 -39.29
CA LYS A 73 -8.02 11.89 -38.64
C LYS A 73 -7.77 10.63 -39.50
N ASP A 74 -7.96 10.68 -40.82
CA ASP A 74 -7.90 9.48 -41.69
C ASP A 74 -6.84 9.53 -42.81
N MET A 75 -5.73 10.28 -42.67
CA MET A 75 -4.67 10.33 -43.70
C MET A 75 -3.26 10.23 -43.12
N ASN A 76 -2.91 9.13 -42.44
CA ASN A 76 -1.51 8.73 -42.26
C ASN A 76 -1.42 7.23 -41.86
N GLU A 77 -1.58 6.34 -42.84
CA GLU A 77 -0.97 5.01 -42.79
C GLU A 77 0.09 4.96 -43.91
N GLY A 78 1.36 4.94 -43.51
CA GLY A 78 2.50 4.88 -44.42
C GLY A 78 3.85 5.01 -43.71
N GLU A 79 4.57 3.89 -43.65
CA GLU A 79 6.02 3.72 -43.41
C GLU A 79 6.64 3.71 -41.99
N MET A 80 7.53 2.74 -41.84
CA MET A 80 8.31 2.31 -40.67
C MET A 80 9.52 3.24 -40.41
N THR A 81 9.95 3.41 -39.15
CA THR A 81 11.28 3.02 -38.59
C THR A 81 11.72 3.82 -37.33
N SER A 82 12.19 3.02 -36.35
CA SER A 82 13.14 3.21 -35.23
C SER A 82 13.65 4.57 -34.67
N THR A 83 13.72 4.55 -33.32
CA THR A 83 14.64 5.18 -32.33
C THR A 83 14.15 6.38 -31.49
N PRO A 84 14.37 6.38 -30.15
CA PRO A 84 13.83 7.39 -29.24
C PRO A 84 14.91 8.38 -28.74
N LYS A 85 14.56 9.66 -28.57
CA LYS A 85 15.06 10.59 -27.52
C LYS A 85 14.31 11.95 -27.58
N PRO A 86 14.38 12.80 -26.52
CA PRO A 86 13.20 13.33 -25.85
C PRO A 86 13.07 14.86 -25.93
N SER A 87 11.87 15.38 -25.66
CA SER A 87 11.57 16.42 -24.64
C SER A 87 10.25 17.17 -24.94
N THR A 88 9.54 17.49 -23.84
CA THR A 88 8.74 18.72 -23.61
C THR A 88 7.66 19.12 -24.63
N HIS A 89 6.39 19.01 -24.25
CA HIS A 89 5.47 20.14 -24.06
C HIS A 89 4.05 19.67 -23.67
N PHE A 90 3.49 20.31 -22.65
CA PHE A 90 2.09 20.22 -22.21
C PHE A 90 1.16 20.76 -23.31
N VAL A 91 0.16 19.97 -23.71
CA VAL A 91 -1.13 20.46 -24.19
C VAL A 91 -2.22 19.50 -23.71
N ASP A 92 -3.22 20.11 -23.08
CA ASP A 92 -4.48 19.59 -22.56
C ASP A 92 -5.15 18.58 -23.52
N SER A 93 -5.59 17.42 -23.01
CA SER A 93 -6.31 16.43 -23.80
C SER A 93 -7.29 15.62 -22.94
N GLN A 94 -8.55 15.77 -23.34
CA GLN A 94 -9.78 15.03 -23.06
C GLN A 94 -9.62 13.55 -22.65
N PRO A 95 -10.59 12.99 -21.90
CA PRO A 95 -10.52 11.64 -21.33
C PRO A 95 -10.15 10.59 -22.36
N ALA A 96 -9.20 9.75 -21.98
CA ALA A 96 -8.59 8.75 -22.84
C ALA A 96 -9.65 7.84 -23.47
N VAL A 97 -9.91 8.04 -24.76
CA VAL A 97 -10.46 6.99 -25.62
C VAL A 97 -9.46 5.84 -25.60
N LEU A 98 -9.89 4.70 -25.07
CA LEU A 98 -9.15 3.44 -25.02
C LEU A 98 -8.35 3.24 -26.32
N LYS A 99 -7.03 3.48 -26.27
CA LYS A 99 -6.09 3.04 -27.31
C LYS A 99 -6.27 1.53 -27.41
N LYS A 100 -6.58 1.02 -28.62
CA LYS A 100 -6.82 -0.41 -28.94
C LYS A 100 -5.94 -1.33 -28.10
N THR A 101 -6.44 -1.70 -26.92
CA THR A 101 -5.86 -2.75 -26.10
C THR A 101 -6.24 -4.07 -26.77
N ASN A 102 -5.37 -5.06 -26.66
CA ASN A 102 -5.56 -6.41 -27.18
C ASN A 102 -6.64 -7.13 -26.34
N ILE A 103 -7.85 -6.57 -26.29
CA ILE A 103 -8.98 -7.10 -25.52
C ILE A 103 -9.57 -8.25 -26.32
N ASP A 104 -9.62 -9.42 -25.71
CA ASP A 104 -10.23 -10.60 -26.32
C ASP A 104 -11.75 -10.42 -26.36
N PRO A 105 -12.37 -10.24 -27.54
CA PRO A 105 -13.81 -10.00 -27.64
C PRO A 105 -14.65 -11.22 -27.27
N THR A 106 -14.02 -12.39 -27.08
CA THR A 106 -14.71 -13.62 -26.66
C THR A 106 -14.92 -13.71 -25.15
N ARG A 107 -14.33 -12.79 -24.38
CA ARG A 107 -14.37 -12.78 -22.91
C ARG A 107 -15.26 -11.67 -22.36
N ARG A 108 -15.65 -11.81 -21.10
CA ARG A 108 -16.39 -10.78 -20.35
C ARG A 108 -15.45 -10.02 -19.43
N TYR A 109 -15.64 -8.71 -19.38
CA TYR A 109 -14.91 -7.78 -18.56
C TYR A 109 -15.87 -6.84 -17.85
N LEU A 110 -15.54 -6.52 -16.61
CA LEU A 110 -16.09 -5.42 -15.84
C LEU A 110 -15.13 -4.25 -16.00
N TYR A 111 -15.58 -3.15 -16.58
CA TYR A 111 -14.82 -1.91 -16.63
C TYR A 111 -15.22 -1.03 -15.44
N LEU A 112 -14.27 -0.83 -14.52
CA LEU A 112 -14.42 -0.01 -13.32
C LEU A 112 -13.66 1.29 -13.51
N GLN A 113 -14.38 2.40 -13.60
CA GLN A 113 -13.82 3.75 -13.69
C GLN A 113 -13.99 4.47 -12.35
N VAL A 114 -12.91 5.02 -11.81
CA VAL A 114 -12.98 5.94 -10.68
C VAL A 114 -13.06 7.35 -11.27
N LEU A 115 -14.18 8.03 -11.03
CA LEU A 115 -14.50 9.35 -11.61
C LEU A 115 -13.99 10.52 -10.75
N GLY A 116 -13.59 10.25 -9.51
CA GLY A 116 -13.11 11.24 -8.55
C GLY A 116 -13.46 10.88 -7.12
N GLY A 117 -12.76 11.50 -6.17
CA GLY A 117 -13.07 11.43 -4.75
C GLY A 117 -13.70 12.73 -4.24
N LYS A 118 -14.50 12.64 -3.18
CA LYS A 118 -15.12 13.79 -2.50
C LYS A 118 -15.09 13.61 -1.00
N ALA A 119 -15.19 14.73 -0.27
CA ALA A 119 -15.34 14.76 1.19
C ALA A 119 -14.19 14.08 1.95
N PHE A 120 -12.95 14.20 1.47
CA PHE A 120 -11.74 13.80 2.20
C PHE A 120 -11.35 14.89 3.22
N LEU A 121 -12.18 15.03 4.26
CA LEU A 121 -12.19 16.20 5.15
C LEU A 121 -10.87 16.42 5.92
N GLU A 122 -10.09 15.36 6.15
CA GLU A 122 -8.76 15.47 6.79
C GLU A 122 -7.76 16.27 5.94
N HIS A 123 -8.05 16.45 4.66
CA HIS A 123 -7.17 17.10 3.68
C HIS A 123 -7.71 18.45 3.19
N LEU A 124 -8.57 19.11 3.98
CA LEU A 124 -9.11 20.45 3.67
C LEU A 124 -8.04 21.54 3.61
N GLN A 125 -6.95 21.38 4.37
CA GLN A 125 -5.90 22.38 4.53
C GLN A 125 -4.61 22.04 3.75
N GLU A 126 -4.61 20.95 2.99
CA GLU A 126 -3.42 20.61 2.22
C GLU A 126 -3.21 21.63 1.08
N PRO A 127 -2.00 22.22 0.98
CA PRO A 127 -1.72 23.22 -0.03
C PRO A 127 -1.77 22.60 -1.42
N GLU A 128 -2.18 23.38 -2.42
CA GLU A 128 -2.16 22.92 -3.80
C GLU A 128 -0.73 22.47 -4.19
N PRO A 129 -0.60 21.32 -4.86
CA PRO A 129 0.70 20.76 -5.18
C PRO A 129 1.42 21.66 -6.20
N LEU A 130 2.52 22.28 -5.77
CA LEU A 130 3.39 23.07 -6.63
C LEU A 130 4.35 22.16 -7.43
N PRO A 131 4.68 22.50 -8.69
CA PRO A 131 5.63 21.72 -9.48
C PRO A 131 6.99 21.56 -8.79
N GLY A 132 7.42 20.31 -8.58
CA GLY A 132 8.71 19.99 -7.94
C GLY A 132 8.67 19.88 -6.42
N GLN A 133 7.55 20.19 -5.77
CA GLN A 133 7.37 19.98 -4.33
C GLN A 133 6.80 18.58 -4.06
N THR A 134 7.41 17.86 -3.12
CA THR A 134 6.87 16.59 -2.62
C THR A 134 5.60 16.86 -1.82
N CYS A 135 4.49 16.27 -2.24
CA CYS A 135 3.22 16.30 -1.53
C CYS A 135 2.79 14.87 -1.18
N PRO A 136 1.98 14.69 -0.13
CA PRO A 136 1.36 13.40 0.12
C PRO A 136 0.43 13.01 -1.03
N THR A 137 0.35 11.71 -1.31
CA THR A 137 -0.45 11.19 -2.43
C THR A 137 -1.31 10.00 -2.01
N PHE A 138 -2.47 9.90 -2.62
CA PHE A 138 -3.32 8.73 -2.60
C PHE A 138 -3.04 7.80 -3.78
N THR A 139 -3.06 6.50 -3.52
CA THR A 139 -3.03 5.47 -4.56
C THR A 139 -4.09 4.41 -4.26
N LEU A 140 -4.87 4.06 -5.27
CA LEU A 140 -5.85 2.97 -5.22
C LEU A 140 -5.20 1.67 -5.69
N CYS A 141 -5.31 0.64 -4.88
CA CYS A 141 -4.93 -0.72 -5.21
C CYS A 141 -6.19 -1.58 -5.27
N LEU A 142 -6.42 -2.25 -6.40
CA LEU A 142 -7.60 -3.08 -6.62
C LEU A 142 -7.21 -4.54 -6.76
N HIS A 143 -8.04 -5.42 -6.23
CA HIS A 143 -7.91 -6.86 -6.36
C HIS A 143 -9.25 -7.49 -6.68
N PHE A 144 -9.27 -8.31 -7.73
CA PHE A 144 -10.43 -9.09 -8.11
C PHE A 144 -9.98 -10.47 -8.59
N ARG A 145 -10.31 -11.50 -7.78
CA ARG A 145 -9.95 -12.90 -8.03
C ARG A 145 -8.45 -13.12 -8.19
N ASN A 146 -7.94 -13.22 -9.42
CA ASN A 146 -6.51 -13.40 -9.72
C ASN A 146 -5.92 -12.18 -10.46
N GLN A 147 -6.55 -11.01 -10.35
CA GLN A 147 -6.16 -9.78 -11.04
C GLN A 147 -5.89 -8.67 -10.04
N ARG A 148 -4.83 -7.90 -10.28
CA ARG A 148 -4.41 -6.78 -9.45
C ARG A 148 -4.21 -5.56 -10.30
N PHE A 149 -4.62 -4.41 -9.78
CA PHE A 149 -4.45 -3.13 -10.44
C PHE A 149 -4.00 -2.07 -9.44
N ARG A 150 -3.34 -1.04 -9.95
CA ARG A 150 -2.87 0.10 -9.17
C ARG A 150 -3.13 1.37 -9.97
N SER A 151 -3.72 2.38 -9.34
CA SER A 151 -3.90 3.71 -9.94
C SER A 151 -2.57 4.46 -10.02
N LYS A 152 -2.59 5.58 -10.73
CA LYS A 152 -1.53 6.57 -10.55
C LYS A 152 -1.64 7.21 -9.16
N PRO A 153 -0.53 7.68 -8.56
CA PRO A 153 -0.59 8.52 -7.37
C PRO A 153 -1.30 9.84 -7.70
N VAL A 154 -2.28 10.21 -6.88
CA VAL A 154 -3.03 11.47 -6.95
C VAL A 154 -2.72 12.28 -5.70
N PRO A 155 -2.40 13.58 -5.78
CA PRO A 155 -2.18 14.41 -4.59
C PRO A 155 -3.34 14.30 -3.60
N CYS A 156 -3.03 14.23 -2.31
CA CYS A 156 -4.05 14.28 -1.28
C CYS A 156 -4.76 15.65 -1.31
N ALA A 157 -6.09 15.62 -1.28
CA ALA A 157 -6.94 16.80 -1.32
C ALA A 157 -8.33 16.41 -0.78
N CYS A 158 -9.17 17.39 -0.46
CA CYS A 158 -10.57 17.16 -0.07
C CYS A 158 -11.40 16.52 -1.21
N GLU A 159 -11.07 16.87 -2.46
CA GLU A 159 -11.67 16.30 -3.68
C GLU A 159 -10.56 15.78 -4.61
N PRO A 160 -9.98 14.60 -4.34
CA PRO A 160 -8.88 14.09 -5.13
C PRO A 160 -9.34 13.69 -6.54
N ASP A 161 -8.59 14.13 -7.56
CA ASP A 161 -8.91 13.95 -8.98
C ASP A 161 -8.48 12.58 -9.52
N PHE A 162 -9.16 11.53 -9.05
CA PHE A 162 -9.02 10.20 -9.63
C PHE A 162 -9.69 10.14 -11.01
N SER A 163 -8.95 9.66 -12.02
CA SER A 163 -9.44 9.47 -13.39
C SER A 163 -8.98 8.14 -13.99
N ASP A 164 -8.73 7.14 -13.14
CA ASP A 164 -8.25 5.83 -13.53
C ASP A 164 -9.39 4.88 -13.93
N GLY A 165 -9.15 4.05 -14.94
CA GLY A 165 -10.04 2.98 -15.38
C GLY A 165 -9.35 1.63 -15.37
N PHE A 166 -10.03 0.63 -14.80
CA PHE A 166 -9.55 -0.73 -14.65
C PHE A 166 -10.45 -1.70 -15.40
N LEU A 167 -9.86 -2.58 -16.21
CA LEU A 167 -10.61 -3.60 -16.96
C LEU A 167 -10.38 -4.96 -16.31
N LEU A 168 -11.40 -5.48 -15.61
CA LEU A 168 -11.33 -6.69 -14.82
C LEU A 168 -12.01 -7.84 -15.58
N GLU A 169 -11.27 -8.91 -15.90
CA GLU A 169 -11.85 -10.10 -16.54
C GLU A 169 -12.79 -10.86 -15.59
N VAL A 170 -14.03 -11.06 -16.01
CA VAL A 170 -15.05 -11.81 -15.27
C VAL A 170 -15.06 -13.24 -15.79
N HIS A 171 -14.66 -14.18 -14.93
CA HIS A 171 -14.44 -15.58 -15.27
C HIS A 171 -14.85 -16.46 -14.07
N LYS A 172 -15.44 -17.63 -14.34
CA LYS A 172 -15.94 -18.54 -13.29
C LYS A 172 -14.83 -19.41 -12.69
N ASP A 173 -13.92 -19.89 -13.51
CA ASP A 173 -12.78 -20.75 -13.13
C ASP A 173 -11.45 -20.01 -13.30
N SER A 174 -10.31 -20.70 -13.41
CA SER A 174 -8.98 -20.08 -13.54
C SER A 174 -8.81 -19.28 -14.84
N LEU A 175 -7.96 -18.24 -14.78
CA LEU A 175 -7.64 -17.34 -15.89
C LEU A 175 -7.16 -18.14 -17.12
N GLY A 176 -7.79 -17.94 -18.29
CA GLY A 176 -7.24 -18.41 -19.56
C GLY A 176 -7.70 -19.78 -20.08
N GLU A 177 -8.61 -20.49 -19.41
CA GLU A 177 -9.34 -21.56 -20.12
C GLU A 177 -10.22 -20.93 -21.19
N GLY A 178 -10.34 -21.56 -22.37
CA GLY A 178 -11.15 -21.13 -23.52
C GLY A 178 -12.66 -21.15 -23.24
N SER A 179 -13.08 -20.62 -22.09
CA SER A 179 -14.44 -20.52 -21.62
C SER A 179 -15.25 -19.69 -22.59
N LYS A 180 -16.42 -20.21 -22.96
CA LYS A 180 -17.48 -19.43 -23.60
C LYS A 180 -17.69 -18.11 -22.86
N MET A 181 -17.99 -17.05 -23.63
CA MET A 181 -18.41 -15.75 -23.10
C MET A 181 -19.52 -15.94 -22.06
N LEU A 182 -19.30 -15.44 -20.85
CA LEU A 182 -20.28 -15.60 -19.76
C LEU A 182 -21.57 -14.81 -20.05
N ASP A 183 -22.69 -15.42 -19.70
CA ASP A 183 -24.00 -14.76 -19.67
C ASP A 183 -24.25 -14.09 -18.31
N ALA A 184 -25.29 -13.25 -18.24
CA ALA A 184 -25.59 -12.49 -17.03
C ALA A 184 -25.94 -13.40 -15.84
N THR A 185 -26.62 -14.52 -16.07
CA THR A 185 -26.99 -15.49 -15.04
C THR A 185 -25.76 -16.18 -14.44
N THR A 186 -24.80 -16.60 -15.27
CA THR A 186 -23.55 -17.21 -14.77
C THR A 186 -22.72 -16.18 -14.01
N MET A 187 -22.65 -14.94 -14.48
CA MET A 187 -21.95 -13.86 -13.77
C MET A 187 -22.58 -13.52 -12.42
N LEU A 188 -23.91 -13.62 -12.28
CA LEU A 188 -24.60 -13.40 -11.01
C LEU A 188 -24.13 -14.39 -9.93
N SER A 189 -23.71 -15.60 -10.31
CA SER A 189 -23.19 -16.63 -9.41
C SER A 189 -21.75 -16.37 -8.90
N ILE A 190 -21.06 -15.36 -9.43
CA ILE A 190 -19.71 -14.98 -9.01
C ILE A 190 -19.82 -14.02 -7.82
N CYS A 191 -19.71 -14.55 -6.61
CA CYS A 191 -19.89 -13.78 -5.37
C CYS A 191 -18.65 -12.98 -4.91
N ASP A 192 -17.52 -13.06 -5.64
CA ASP A 192 -16.29 -12.36 -5.26
C ASP A 192 -16.47 -10.83 -5.39
N PRO A 193 -16.20 -10.05 -4.33
CA PRO A 193 -16.22 -8.59 -4.42
C PRO A 193 -14.93 -8.07 -5.07
N VAL A 194 -14.98 -6.84 -5.59
CA VAL A 194 -13.76 -6.10 -5.94
C VAL A 194 -13.22 -5.47 -4.66
N HIS A 195 -12.06 -5.91 -4.20
CA HIS A 195 -11.40 -5.34 -3.02
C HIS A 195 -10.59 -4.12 -3.44
N ILE A 196 -10.93 -2.97 -2.88
CA ILE A 196 -10.34 -1.66 -3.14
C ILE A 196 -9.64 -1.20 -1.86
N VAL A 197 -8.35 -0.89 -1.96
CA VAL A 197 -7.54 -0.37 -0.87
C VAL A 197 -7.01 1.01 -1.24
N LEU A 198 -7.20 1.98 -0.36
CA LEU A 198 -6.65 3.32 -0.48
C LEU A 198 -5.38 3.43 0.37
N ILE A 199 -4.25 3.67 -0.28
CA ILE A 199 -2.96 3.91 0.38
C ILE A 199 -2.64 5.40 0.31
N LYS A 200 -2.34 6.01 1.44
CA LYS A 200 -1.73 7.34 1.51
C LYS A 200 -0.22 7.17 1.64
N THR A 201 0.53 7.88 0.82
CA THR A 201 1.99 7.97 0.90
C THR A 201 2.33 9.39 1.32
N ASP A 202 3.08 9.57 2.38
CA ASP A 202 3.48 10.90 2.84
C ASP A 202 4.67 11.46 2.04
N THR A 203 5.16 12.64 2.42
CA THR A 203 6.32 13.28 1.77
C THR A 203 7.65 12.59 2.06
N SER A 204 7.71 11.76 3.11
CA SER A 204 8.89 10.95 3.44
C SER A 204 8.93 9.61 2.68
N GLY A 205 7.82 9.25 2.03
CA GLY A 205 7.64 7.97 1.34
C GLY A 205 7.02 6.88 2.22
N GLU A 206 6.65 7.19 3.45
CA GLU A 206 5.97 6.27 4.35
C GLU A 206 4.52 6.04 3.89
N THR A 207 4.13 4.77 3.86
CA THR A 207 2.82 4.32 3.41
C THR A 207 1.90 4.03 4.59
N MET A 208 0.66 4.49 4.52
CA MET A 208 -0.39 4.17 5.47
C MET A 208 -1.66 3.69 4.74
N LEU A 209 -2.36 2.75 5.36
CA LEU A 209 -3.64 2.28 4.90
C LEU A 209 -4.72 3.29 5.33
N ALA A 210 -5.32 4.00 4.39
CA ALA A 210 -6.39 4.96 4.69
C ALA A 210 -7.76 4.29 4.73
N ALA A 211 -8.05 3.38 3.80
CA ALA A 211 -9.32 2.67 3.74
C ALA A 211 -9.22 1.31 3.04
N SER A 212 -10.12 0.38 3.38
CA SER A 212 -10.27 -0.93 2.75
C SER A 212 -11.76 -1.21 2.48
N TYR A 213 -12.14 -1.43 1.23
CA TYR A 213 -13.55 -1.54 0.83
C TYR A 213 -13.80 -2.74 -0.10
N PHE A 214 -14.91 -3.45 0.12
CA PHE A 214 -15.34 -4.58 -0.71
C PHE A 214 -16.54 -4.16 -1.57
N LEU A 215 -16.29 -3.86 -2.84
CA LEU A 215 -17.32 -3.42 -3.79
C LEU A 215 -18.11 -4.61 -4.36
N GLU A 216 -19.42 -4.56 -4.17
CA GLU A 216 -20.37 -5.45 -4.85
C GLU A 216 -20.70 -4.91 -6.25
N TRP A 217 -20.20 -5.59 -7.28
CA TRP A 217 -20.24 -5.13 -8.66
C TRP A 217 -21.44 -5.64 -9.47
N ARG A 218 -22.13 -6.70 -9.03
CA ARG A 218 -23.21 -7.39 -9.79
C ARG A 218 -24.45 -6.53 -9.99
N SER A 219 -24.55 -5.39 -9.32
CA SER A 219 -25.56 -4.36 -9.60
C SER A 219 -25.50 -3.85 -11.05
N VAL A 220 -24.37 -3.99 -11.74
CA VAL A 220 -24.24 -3.64 -13.17
C VAL A 220 -24.99 -4.61 -14.09
N LEU A 221 -25.31 -5.82 -13.64
CA LEU A 221 -25.98 -6.85 -14.46
C LEU A 221 -27.44 -6.50 -14.79
N SER A 222 -28.04 -5.58 -14.05
CA SER A 222 -29.40 -5.07 -14.25
C SER A 222 -29.45 -3.66 -14.86
N ALA A 223 -28.30 -3.07 -15.21
CA ALA A 223 -28.24 -1.69 -15.70
C ALA A 223 -28.79 -1.55 -17.13
N GLU A 224 -29.99 -0.97 -17.26
CA GLU A 224 -30.61 -0.66 -18.56
C GLU A 224 -29.80 0.36 -19.36
N ASN A 225 -29.23 1.35 -18.67
CA ASN A 225 -28.42 2.43 -19.26
C ASN A 225 -26.97 2.04 -19.56
N ARG A 226 -26.65 0.73 -19.55
CA ARG A 226 -25.35 0.15 -19.94
C ARG A 226 -24.17 0.54 -19.04
N ALA A 227 -24.43 1.29 -17.97
CA ALA A 227 -23.49 1.68 -16.94
C ALA A 227 -24.22 1.88 -15.60
N THR A 228 -23.55 1.58 -14.50
CA THR A 228 -24.02 1.89 -13.14
C THR A 228 -23.03 2.83 -12.47
N ASN A 229 -23.51 3.97 -11.98
CA ASN A 229 -22.72 4.86 -11.13
C ASN A 229 -23.01 4.52 -9.66
N VAL A 230 -21.96 4.39 -8.86
CA VAL A 230 -22.01 4.04 -7.45
C VAL A 230 -21.14 5.03 -6.68
N ALA A 231 -21.73 5.71 -5.69
CA ALA A 231 -20.98 6.46 -4.71
C ALA A 231 -20.64 5.53 -3.53
N VAL A 232 -19.35 5.35 -3.28
CA VAL A 232 -18.83 4.43 -2.27
C VAL A 232 -18.23 5.25 -1.13
N GLU A 233 -18.83 5.14 0.05
CA GLU A 233 -18.24 5.68 1.27
C GLU A 233 -17.08 4.80 1.74
N LEU A 234 -15.91 5.40 1.87
CA LEU A 234 -14.71 4.80 2.43
C LEU A 234 -14.67 5.11 3.92
N LEU A 235 -14.60 4.07 4.73
CA LEU A 235 -14.37 4.19 6.17
C LEU A 235 -12.87 4.04 6.46
N GLY A 236 -12.44 4.61 7.58
CA GLY A 236 -11.09 4.48 8.10
C GLY A 236 -10.77 3.04 8.49
N VAL A 237 -9.61 2.84 9.11
CA VAL A 237 -9.18 1.51 9.56
C VAL A 237 -8.94 1.45 11.05
N GLY A 238 -9.04 0.26 11.63
CA GLY A 238 -8.78 0.03 13.05
C GLY A 238 -9.73 0.79 13.96
N THR A 239 -9.20 1.68 14.80
CA THR A 239 -9.99 2.55 15.70
C THR A 239 -10.92 3.49 14.95
N GLU A 240 -10.57 3.83 13.71
CA GLU A 240 -11.31 4.75 12.84
C GLU A 240 -12.21 4.01 11.84
N ALA A 241 -12.41 2.70 12.01
CA ALA A 241 -13.24 1.89 11.11
C ALA A 241 -14.73 2.30 11.02
N LYS A 242 -15.17 3.23 11.87
CA LYS A 242 -16.52 3.83 11.85
C LYS A 242 -16.54 5.29 11.39
N VAL A 243 -15.38 5.86 11.08
CA VAL A 243 -15.21 7.25 10.67
C VAL A 243 -15.08 7.27 9.15
N SER A 244 -15.82 8.17 8.52
CA SER A 244 -15.77 8.36 7.07
C SER A 244 -14.48 9.08 6.69
N VAL A 245 -13.70 8.46 5.81
CA VAL A 245 -12.47 9.05 5.23
C VAL A 245 -12.82 9.90 4.00
N GLY A 246 -13.82 9.48 3.23
CA GLY A 246 -14.25 10.16 2.02
C GLY A 246 -15.13 9.27 1.14
N VAL A 247 -15.58 9.79 0.00
CA VAL A 247 -16.45 9.08 -0.94
C VAL A 247 -15.77 8.97 -2.30
N LEU A 248 -15.75 7.77 -2.88
CA LEU A 248 -15.35 7.54 -4.27
C LEU A 248 -16.57 7.44 -5.17
N ASN A 249 -16.54 8.17 -6.29
CA ASN A 249 -17.53 8.00 -7.35
C ASN A 249 -16.99 6.99 -8.36
N ILE A 250 -17.65 5.84 -8.45
CA ILE A 250 -17.24 4.72 -9.31
C ILE A 250 -18.30 4.48 -10.37
N LYS A 251 -17.87 4.28 -11.61
CA LYS A 251 -18.72 3.87 -12.73
C LYS A 251 -18.35 2.47 -13.18
N LEU A 252 -19.35 1.61 -13.29
CA LEU A 252 -19.22 0.20 -13.67
C LEU A 252 -19.90 -0.02 -15.01
N GLU A 253 -19.20 -0.68 -15.94
CA GLU A 253 -19.72 -1.05 -17.26
C GLU A 253 -19.31 -2.47 -17.64
N MET A 254 -20.18 -3.20 -18.34
CA MET A 254 -19.83 -4.53 -18.86
C MET A 254 -19.31 -4.45 -20.30
N TYR A 255 -18.20 -5.13 -20.56
CA TYR A 255 -17.56 -5.18 -21.87
C TYR A 255 -17.22 -6.62 -22.29
N PRO A 256 -17.57 -7.08 -23.51
CA PRO A 256 -18.56 -6.50 -24.41
C PRO A 256 -19.93 -6.37 -23.73
N LYS A 257 -20.85 -5.63 -24.35
CA LYS A 257 -22.18 -5.37 -23.78
C LYS A 257 -22.97 -6.66 -23.58
N LEU A 258 -23.85 -6.65 -22.58
CA LEU A 258 -24.80 -7.73 -22.35
C LEU A 258 -25.92 -7.69 -23.40
N ASN A 259 -26.21 -8.83 -24.01
CA ASN A 259 -27.32 -8.94 -24.97
C ASN A 259 -28.68 -8.94 -24.27
N LYS A 260 -28.71 -9.43 -23.02
CA LYS A 260 -29.87 -9.43 -22.13
C LYS A 260 -29.39 -9.07 -20.72
N THR A 261 -29.99 -8.06 -20.13
CA THR A 261 -29.80 -7.71 -18.72
C THR A 261 -30.72 -8.55 -17.84
N LEU A 262 -30.37 -8.68 -16.56
CA LEU A 262 -31.26 -9.27 -15.56
C LEU A 262 -32.20 -8.19 -15.01
N SER A 263 -33.36 -8.58 -14.49
CA SER A 263 -34.20 -7.62 -13.77
C SER A 263 -33.54 -7.22 -12.45
N GLN A 264 -33.75 -5.97 -12.03
CA GLN A 264 -33.26 -5.45 -10.75
C GLN A 264 -33.75 -6.30 -9.56
N GLU A 265 -34.97 -6.84 -9.66
CA GLU A 265 -35.56 -7.73 -8.66
C GLU A 265 -34.79 -9.06 -8.56
N ILE A 266 -34.37 -9.66 -9.67
CA ILE A 266 -33.61 -10.92 -9.64
C ILE A 266 -32.25 -10.69 -8.96
N VAL A 267 -31.54 -9.62 -9.34
CA VAL A 267 -30.22 -9.29 -8.78
C VAL A 267 -30.34 -8.98 -7.29
N SER A 268 -31.26 -8.08 -6.90
CA SER A 268 -31.46 -7.70 -5.50
C SER A 268 -31.89 -8.88 -4.63
N THR A 269 -32.80 -9.73 -5.12
CA THR A 269 -33.25 -10.95 -4.42
C THR A 269 -32.10 -11.92 -4.20
N GLN A 270 -31.28 -12.16 -5.23
CA GLN A 270 -30.12 -13.06 -5.10
C GLN A 270 -29.11 -12.52 -4.07
N LEU A 271 -28.77 -11.22 -4.14
CA LEU A 271 -27.85 -10.59 -3.20
C LEU A 271 -28.40 -10.63 -1.76
N ALA A 272 -29.69 -10.39 -1.57
CA ALA A 272 -30.34 -10.48 -0.26
C ALA A 272 -30.31 -11.91 0.30
N LEU A 273 -30.60 -12.91 -0.53
CA LEU A 273 -30.56 -14.31 -0.15
C LEU A 273 -29.14 -14.78 0.21
N GLU A 274 -28.12 -14.35 -0.54
CA GLU A 274 -26.71 -14.60 -0.24
C GLU A 274 -26.28 -13.98 1.10
N ARG A 275 -26.66 -12.71 1.34
CA ARG A 275 -26.40 -12.02 2.61
C ARG A 275 -27.06 -12.74 3.79
N GLN A 276 -28.33 -13.13 3.65
CA GLN A 276 -29.06 -13.85 4.70
C GLN A 276 -28.45 -15.23 4.98
N LYS A 277 -28.16 -16.02 3.93
CA LYS A 277 -27.50 -17.32 4.06
C LYS A 277 -26.16 -17.21 4.76
N THR A 278 -25.41 -16.13 4.48
CA THR A 278 -24.11 -15.91 5.09
C THR A 278 -24.21 -15.49 6.54
N ALA A 279 -25.07 -14.53 6.86
CA ALA A 279 -25.32 -14.10 8.24
C ALA A 279 -25.74 -15.28 9.13
N GLU A 280 -26.56 -16.20 8.60
CA GLU A 280 -26.96 -17.40 9.33
C GLU A 280 -25.78 -18.36 9.57
N LYS A 281 -24.93 -18.62 8.56
CA LYS A 281 -23.71 -19.43 8.74
C LYS A 281 -22.77 -18.84 9.80
N GLU A 282 -22.60 -17.52 9.79
CA GLU A 282 -21.76 -16.81 10.77
C GLU A 282 -22.33 -16.91 12.18
N ARG A 283 -23.65 -16.74 12.32
CA ARG A 283 -24.36 -16.91 13.59
C ARG A 283 -24.21 -18.33 14.12
N LEU A 284 -24.39 -19.34 13.28
CA LEU A 284 -24.24 -20.75 13.64
C LEU A 284 -22.79 -21.06 14.05
N PHE A 285 -21.79 -20.58 13.30
CA PHE A 285 -20.38 -20.76 13.65
C PHE A 285 -20.03 -20.07 14.98
N LEU A 286 -20.56 -18.88 15.25
CA LEU A 286 -20.33 -18.19 16.52
C LEU A 286 -20.91 -18.96 17.70
N VAL A 287 -22.13 -19.52 17.56
CA VAL A 287 -22.76 -20.37 18.58
C VAL A 287 -21.92 -21.62 18.80
N TYR A 288 -21.49 -22.29 17.72
CA TYR A 288 -20.61 -23.44 17.76
C TYR A 288 -19.28 -23.12 18.47
N ALA A 289 -18.60 -22.05 18.09
CA ALA A 289 -17.32 -21.64 18.67
C ALA A 289 -17.45 -21.34 20.17
N LYS A 290 -18.55 -20.70 20.60
CA LYS A 290 -18.84 -20.47 22.04
C LYS A 290 -19.07 -21.76 22.81
N GLN A 291 -19.74 -22.74 22.21
CA GLN A 291 -19.95 -24.07 22.82
C GLN A 291 -18.60 -24.80 22.93
N TRP A 292 -17.86 -24.88 21.83
CA TRP A 292 -16.54 -25.51 21.76
C TRP A 292 -15.54 -24.90 22.77
N TRP A 293 -15.55 -23.57 22.91
CA TRP A 293 -14.71 -22.86 23.88
C TRP A 293 -15.06 -23.22 25.33
N ARG A 294 -16.35 -23.26 25.67
CA ARG A 294 -16.80 -23.68 27.01
C ARG A 294 -16.34 -25.09 27.35
N GLU A 295 -16.47 -26.01 26.40
CA GLU A 295 -15.99 -27.38 26.59
C GLU A 295 -14.47 -27.45 26.72
N TYR A 296 -13.71 -26.65 25.96
CA TYR A 296 -12.25 -26.58 26.10
C TYR A 296 -11.83 -26.10 27.50
N LEU A 297 -12.51 -25.09 28.04
CA LEU A 297 -12.26 -24.59 29.40
C LEU A 297 -12.61 -25.61 30.50
N GLN A 298 -13.56 -26.51 30.25
CA GLN A 298 -13.95 -27.56 31.19
C GLN A 298 -12.92 -28.68 31.30
N ILE A 299 -11.99 -28.81 30.35
CA ILE A 299 -10.98 -29.88 30.40
C ILE A 299 -10.03 -29.68 31.59
N ARG A 300 -9.49 -28.45 31.78
CA ARG A 300 -8.57 -28.11 32.89
C ARG A 300 -8.69 -26.64 33.29
N PRO A 301 -8.57 -26.29 34.58
CA PRO A 301 -8.60 -24.90 35.04
C PRO A 301 -7.53 -24.00 34.39
N SER A 302 -6.34 -24.54 34.10
CA SER A 302 -5.22 -23.82 33.47
C SER A 302 -5.53 -23.34 32.04
N HIS A 303 -6.58 -23.85 31.39
CA HIS A 303 -6.95 -23.43 30.05
C HIS A 303 -7.47 -21.98 29.98
N ASN A 304 -7.92 -21.41 31.11
CA ASN A 304 -8.39 -20.01 31.17
C ASN A 304 -7.26 -18.98 30.91
N THR A 305 -6.00 -19.35 31.13
CA THR A 305 -4.85 -18.46 30.94
C THR A 305 -4.08 -18.73 29.65
N ARG A 306 -4.46 -19.75 28.87
CA ARG A 306 -3.78 -20.10 27.61
C ARG A 306 -4.17 -19.10 26.52
N LEU A 307 -3.17 -18.70 25.73
CA LEU A 307 -3.40 -17.77 24.62
C LEU A 307 -4.10 -18.48 23.46
N MET A 308 -5.36 -18.12 23.22
CA MET A 308 -6.23 -18.77 22.24
C MET A 308 -6.84 -17.73 21.30
N LYS A 309 -6.76 -17.97 19.98
CA LYS A 309 -7.23 -17.00 18.98
C LYS A 309 -8.15 -17.66 17.95
N ILE A 310 -9.44 -17.70 18.25
CA ILE A 310 -10.48 -18.22 17.33
C ILE A 310 -10.89 -17.16 16.31
N PHE A 311 -11.05 -15.91 16.77
CA PHE A 311 -11.44 -14.77 15.96
C PHE A 311 -10.38 -13.67 16.03
N ALA A 312 -10.20 -12.95 14.93
CA ALA A 312 -9.38 -11.74 14.83
C ALA A 312 -10.17 -10.64 14.10
N GLN A 313 -9.95 -9.40 14.51
CA GLN A 313 -10.59 -8.24 13.89
C GLN A 313 -9.78 -7.80 12.67
N ASP A 314 -10.45 -7.65 11.52
CA ASP A 314 -9.80 -7.15 10.30
C ASP A 314 -9.58 -5.62 10.34
N GLU A 315 -8.97 -5.06 9.30
CA GLU A 315 -8.77 -3.61 9.20
C GLU A 315 -10.07 -2.77 9.21
N ASN A 316 -11.20 -3.38 8.87
CA ASN A 316 -12.52 -2.75 8.85
C ASN A 316 -13.31 -2.95 10.16
N GLY A 317 -12.66 -3.49 11.19
CA GLY A 317 -13.31 -3.74 12.48
C GLY A 317 -14.22 -4.97 12.50
N VAL A 318 -14.19 -5.83 11.47
CA VAL A 318 -15.02 -7.03 11.37
C VAL A 318 -14.32 -8.23 12.00
N ASN A 319 -15.02 -8.94 12.90
CA ASN A 319 -14.51 -10.16 13.50
C ASN A 319 -14.56 -11.33 12.51
N ARG A 320 -13.40 -11.88 12.15
CA ARG A 320 -13.26 -13.01 11.23
C ARG A 320 -12.62 -14.21 11.93
N PRO A 321 -12.99 -15.45 11.58
CA PRO A 321 -12.27 -16.63 12.01
C PRO A 321 -10.79 -16.55 11.57
N THR A 322 -9.85 -16.93 12.44
CA THR A 322 -8.41 -16.88 12.12
C THR A 322 -8.04 -17.74 10.92
N CYS A 323 -8.74 -18.86 10.71
CA CYS A 323 -8.56 -19.73 9.55
C CYS A 323 -8.83 -19.03 8.20
N SER A 324 -9.61 -17.93 8.17
CA SER A 324 -9.89 -17.18 6.94
C SER A 324 -8.68 -16.38 6.42
N TYR A 325 -7.67 -16.13 7.25
CA TYR A 325 -6.45 -15.37 6.91
C TYR A 325 -5.34 -16.22 6.31
N VAL A 326 -5.52 -17.54 6.22
CA VAL A 326 -4.54 -18.46 5.66
C VAL A 326 -5.16 -19.18 4.48
N LYS A 327 -4.48 -19.21 3.34
CA LYS A 327 -4.85 -20.00 2.15
C LYS A 327 -3.59 -20.43 1.42
N PRO A 328 -3.54 -21.62 0.79
CA PRO A 328 -2.39 -22.01 -0.01
C PRO A 328 -2.09 -20.99 -1.11
N LEU A 329 -0.91 -20.36 -1.05
CA LEU A 329 -0.47 -19.35 -2.01
C LEU A 329 0.63 -19.91 -2.89
N ARG A 330 0.27 -20.33 -4.10
CA ARG A 330 1.24 -20.83 -5.07
C ARG A 330 1.97 -19.68 -5.73
N VAL A 331 3.29 -19.68 -5.61
CA VAL A 331 4.18 -18.63 -6.14
C VAL A 331 4.88 -18.99 -7.44
N GLY A 332 4.53 -20.14 -8.02
CA GLY A 332 5.12 -20.60 -9.28
C GLY A 332 6.64 -20.68 -9.19
N ARG A 333 7.34 -20.05 -10.15
CA ARG A 333 8.81 -19.94 -10.18
C ARG A 333 9.33 -18.60 -9.63
N LEU A 334 8.51 -17.84 -8.90
CA LEU A 334 8.94 -16.55 -8.33
C LEU A 334 9.81 -16.74 -7.09
N LEU A 335 9.51 -17.78 -6.31
CA LEU A 335 10.28 -18.19 -5.14
C LEU A 335 10.54 -19.68 -5.29
N ASP A 336 11.82 -20.06 -5.39
CA ASP A 336 12.23 -21.44 -5.68
C ASP A 336 12.12 -22.34 -4.46
N THR A 337 12.27 -21.78 -3.25
CA THR A 337 12.32 -22.58 -2.02
C THR A 337 11.53 -21.98 -0.86
N PRO A 338 11.04 -22.83 0.07
CA PRO A 338 10.47 -22.38 1.35
C PRO A 338 11.35 -21.40 2.14
N ARG A 339 12.69 -21.56 2.06
CA ARG A 339 13.64 -20.65 2.70
C ARG A 339 13.67 -19.28 2.06
N GLN A 340 13.62 -19.20 0.73
CA GLN A 340 13.48 -17.92 0.03
C GLN A 340 12.15 -17.24 0.37
N ALA A 341 11.07 -18.00 0.53
CA ALA A 341 9.79 -17.45 0.98
C ALA A 341 9.85 -16.88 2.41
N ALA A 342 10.50 -17.57 3.35
CA ALA A 342 10.75 -17.04 4.68
C ALA A 342 11.58 -15.74 4.64
N ARG A 343 12.60 -15.69 3.78
CA ARG A 343 13.39 -14.46 3.57
C ARG A 343 12.55 -13.33 2.97
N PHE A 344 11.75 -13.63 1.94
CA PHE A 344 10.86 -12.66 1.29
C PHE A 344 9.91 -12.02 2.31
N VAL A 345 9.27 -12.82 3.15
CA VAL A 345 8.37 -12.30 4.19
C VAL A 345 9.13 -11.48 5.25
N SER A 346 10.32 -11.91 5.67
CA SER A 346 11.11 -11.20 6.69
C SER A 346 11.61 -9.80 6.29
N VAL A 347 11.55 -9.46 4.99
CA VAL A 347 11.98 -8.16 4.47
C VAL A 347 10.81 -7.16 4.42
N LEU A 348 9.57 -7.61 4.57
CA LEU A 348 8.43 -6.71 4.73
C LEU A 348 8.57 -5.94 6.04
N GLY A 349 8.09 -4.68 6.05
CA GLY A 349 8.23 -3.83 7.21
C GLY A 349 7.45 -4.36 8.42
N TYR A 350 8.07 -4.35 9.59
CA TYR A 350 7.37 -4.68 10.82
C TYR A 350 6.83 -3.42 11.49
N GLU A 351 5.51 -3.35 11.66
CA GLU A 351 4.84 -2.26 12.36
C GLU A 351 3.70 -2.84 13.20
N ARG A 352 3.72 -2.56 14.51
CA ARG A 352 2.62 -2.93 15.39
C ARG A 352 1.47 -1.94 15.26
N ALA A 353 0.25 -2.44 15.35
CA ALA A 353 -0.93 -1.59 15.40
C ALA A 353 -0.82 -0.56 16.55
N PRO A 354 -0.98 0.76 16.26
CA PRO A 354 -0.89 1.79 17.27
C PRO A 354 -2.07 1.67 18.26
N VAL A 355 -1.78 1.85 19.55
CA VAL A 355 -2.81 1.90 20.61
C VAL A 355 -3.10 3.36 20.92
N ILE A 356 -4.28 3.85 20.59
CA ILE A 356 -4.74 5.19 20.96
C ILE A 356 -5.52 5.10 22.27
N GLY A 357 -5.06 5.81 23.30
CA GLY A 357 -5.63 5.79 24.65
C GLY A 357 -4.96 4.77 25.56
N GLY A 358 -4.43 5.24 26.70
CA GLY A 358 -3.62 4.46 27.67
C GLY A 358 -4.35 3.34 28.42
N GLY A 359 -5.32 2.68 27.81
CA GLY A 359 -5.91 1.44 28.31
C GLY A 359 -5.01 0.25 27.96
N ASN A 360 -4.79 -0.65 28.93
CA ASN A 360 -3.94 -1.85 28.79
C ASN A 360 -4.42 -2.88 27.72
N SER A 361 -5.45 -2.59 26.94
CA SER A 361 -5.90 -3.44 25.85
C SER A 361 -5.16 -3.08 24.56
N LYS A 362 -4.05 -3.80 24.31
CA LYS A 362 -3.42 -3.86 22.98
C LYS A 362 -4.52 -4.19 21.95
N GLN A 363 -4.77 -3.28 21.01
CA GLN A 363 -5.75 -3.52 19.96
C GLN A 363 -5.03 -4.19 18.81
N GLU A 364 -5.22 -5.51 18.70
CA GLU A 364 -4.64 -6.35 17.67
C GLU A 364 -5.54 -6.29 16.43
N GLN A 365 -4.99 -5.81 15.31
CA GLN A 365 -5.67 -5.71 14.02
C GLN A 365 -4.95 -6.61 13.01
N TRP A 366 -5.67 -7.53 12.37
CA TRP A 366 -5.13 -8.39 11.33
C TRP A 366 -5.49 -7.80 9.98
N CYS A 367 -4.51 -7.66 9.09
CA CYS A 367 -4.76 -7.12 7.77
C CYS A 367 -5.16 -8.22 6.80
N THR A 368 -6.09 -7.92 5.90
CA THR A 368 -6.24 -8.72 4.68
C THR A 368 -4.94 -8.72 3.88
N LEU A 369 -4.67 -9.79 3.11
CA LEU A 369 -3.38 -9.91 2.43
C LEU A 369 -3.12 -8.75 1.45
N LEU A 370 -4.14 -8.26 0.74
CA LEU A 370 -3.98 -7.09 -0.12
C LEU A 370 -3.59 -5.84 0.69
N ALA A 371 -4.28 -5.58 1.81
CA ALA A 371 -3.97 -4.44 2.67
C ALA A 371 -2.55 -4.51 3.21
N PHE A 372 -2.13 -5.68 3.71
CA PHE A 372 -0.76 -5.91 4.20
C PHE A 372 0.30 -5.67 3.12
N LEU A 373 0.13 -6.27 1.94
CA LEU A 373 1.09 -6.14 0.83
C LEU A 373 1.14 -4.71 0.26
N CYS A 374 0.00 -4.02 0.18
CA CYS A 374 -0.07 -2.64 -0.31
C CYS A 374 0.50 -1.63 0.70
N ARG A 375 0.33 -1.89 2.00
CA ARG A 375 0.94 -1.09 3.06
C ARG A 375 2.44 -1.33 3.15
N ASN A 376 2.93 -2.49 2.70
CA ASN A 376 4.32 -2.94 2.79
C ASN A 376 4.86 -3.10 4.23
N LYS A 377 3.94 -3.15 5.20
CA LYS A 377 4.24 -3.35 6.61
C LYS A 377 3.04 -3.85 7.40
N GLY A 378 3.29 -4.53 8.52
CA GLY A 378 2.26 -5.12 9.39
C GLY A 378 2.85 -5.80 10.63
N ASP A 379 1.99 -6.43 11.43
CA ASP A 379 2.40 -7.07 12.69
C ASP A 379 2.87 -8.51 12.45
N CYS A 380 3.30 -9.20 13.51
CA CYS A 380 3.84 -10.56 13.42
C CYS A 380 2.81 -11.58 12.91
N GLU A 381 1.52 -11.35 13.20
CA GLU A 381 0.39 -12.14 12.73
C GLU A 381 0.24 -12.06 11.21
N ASP A 382 0.33 -10.86 10.62
CA ASP A 382 0.24 -10.65 9.18
C ASP A 382 1.37 -11.38 8.45
N HIS A 383 2.59 -11.27 8.98
CA HIS A 383 3.78 -11.96 8.46
C HIS A 383 3.63 -13.49 8.58
N ALA A 384 3.16 -13.98 9.73
CA ALA A 384 2.96 -15.41 9.94
C ALA A 384 1.86 -16.00 9.03
N ASN A 385 0.76 -15.27 8.82
CA ASN A 385 -0.32 -15.66 7.92
C ASN A 385 0.17 -15.76 6.47
N LEU A 386 0.95 -14.78 5.98
CA LEU A 386 1.56 -14.82 4.65
C LEU A 386 2.56 -15.97 4.53
N LEU A 387 3.47 -16.14 5.50
CA LEU A 387 4.46 -17.21 5.46
C LEU A 387 3.80 -18.59 5.47
N CYS A 388 2.83 -18.83 6.35
CA CYS A 388 2.09 -20.09 6.40
C CYS A 388 1.40 -20.38 5.05
N SER A 389 0.77 -19.37 4.46
CA SER A 389 0.13 -19.46 3.14
C SER A 389 1.12 -19.82 2.03
N LEU A 390 2.32 -19.24 2.03
CA LEU A 390 3.39 -19.57 1.08
C LEU A 390 3.88 -21.01 1.27
N LEU A 391 4.15 -21.45 2.51
CA LEU A 391 4.60 -22.81 2.82
C LEU A 391 3.56 -23.87 2.41
N LEU A 392 2.27 -23.59 2.65
CA LEU A 392 1.17 -24.40 2.12
C LEU A 392 1.18 -24.45 0.59
N GLY A 393 1.53 -23.33 -0.06
CA GLY A 393 1.69 -23.25 -1.51
C GLY A 393 2.82 -24.11 -2.08
N PHE A 394 3.89 -24.35 -1.29
CA PHE A 394 4.95 -25.32 -1.59
C PHE A 394 4.55 -26.78 -1.29
N GLY A 395 3.34 -27.02 -0.76
CA GLY A 395 2.86 -28.34 -0.40
C GLY A 395 3.33 -28.83 0.97
N LEU A 396 3.87 -27.95 1.83
CA LEU A 396 4.22 -28.30 3.21
C LEU A 396 2.97 -28.25 4.09
N GLU A 397 2.86 -29.17 5.05
CA GLU A 397 1.82 -29.09 6.07
C GLU A 397 2.19 -28.01 7.09
N ALA A 398 1.76 -26.78 6.83
CA ALA A 398 2.07 -25.62 7.65
C ALA A 398 0.88 -25.17 8.50
N PHE A 399 1.19 -24.64 9.67
CA PHE A 399 0.25 -24.09 10.65
C PHE A 399 0.80 -22.79 11.23
N VAL A 400 -0.09 -21.84 11.47
CA VAL A 400 0.19 -20.68 12.31
C VAL A 400 0.04 -21.11 13.77
N CYS A 401 1.05 -20.82 14.59
CA CYS A 401 1.10 -21.11 16.01
C CYS A 401 0.88 -19.83 16.81
N VAL A 402 0.00 -19.90 17.81
CA VAL A 402 -0.32 -18.80 18.71
C VAL A 402 0.12 -19.16 20.12
N GLY A 403 0.95 -18.30 20.72
CA GLY A 403 1.51 -18.57 22.03
C GLY A 403 2.33 -17.41 22.56
N THR A 404 3.38 -17.72 23.33
CA THR A 404 4.26 -16.69 23.90
C THR A 404 5.72 -16.95 23.58
N LYS A 405 6.50 -15.87 23.52
CA LYS A 405 7.97 -15.90 23.56
C LYS A 405 8.49 -15.62 24.98
N GLY A 406 9.82 -15.53 25.12
CA GLY A 406 10.47 -15.14 26.37
C GLY A 406 9.78 -13.94 27.06
N LYS A 407 9.70 -14.00 28.39
CA LYS A 407 9.00 -13.03 29.26
C LYS A 407 7.47 -12.99 29.07
N GLY A 408 6.86 -14.04 28.52
CA GLY A 408 5.40 -14.17 28.39
C GLY A 408 4.77 -13.23 27.37
N VAL A 409 5.56 -12.70 26.43
CA VAL A 409 5.05 -11.79 25.40
C VAL A 409 4.27 -12.60 24.36
N PRO A 410 3.00 -12.28 24.07
CA PRO A 410 2.24 -12.90 22.98
C PRO A 410 3.01 -12.80 21.66
N HIS A 411 3.06 -13.90 20.92
CA HIS A 411 3.76 -13.97 19.64
C HIS A 411 3.12 -15.04 18.75
N THR A 412 3.14 -14.78 17.45
CA THR A 412 2.64 -15.68 16.43
C THR A 412 3.79 -16.09 15.50
N TRP A 413 3.93 -17.38 15.24
CA TRP A 413 4.96 -17.92 14.35
C TRP A 413 4.37 -19.03 13.48
N VAL A 414 5.17 -19.60 12.57
CA VAL A 414 4.70 -20.69 11.70
C VAL A 414 5.43 -21.97 12.07
N MET A 415 4.72 -23.11 12.08
CA MET A 415 5.36 -24.42 12.10
C MET A 415 5.02 -25.21 10.85
N THR A 416 5.92 -26.10 10.47
CA THR A 416 5.66 -27.13 9.48
C THR A 416 5.85 -28.51 10.11
N TYR A 417 4.96 -29.42 9.76
CA TYR A 417 5.02 -30.82 10.15
C TYR A 417 5.61 -31.64 9.00
N GLY A 418 6.76 -32.26 9.23
CA GLY A 418 7.43 -33.14 8.28
C GLY A 418 6.73 -34.50 8.18
N ILE A 419 6.88 -35.18 7.05
CA ILE A 419 6.36 -36.55 6.85
C ILE A 419 7.01 -37.58 7.80
N ASP A 420 8.20 -37.26 8.30
CA ASP A 420 8.97 -37.99 9.29
C ASP A 420 8.55 -37.65 10.74
N GLY A 421 7.51 -36.82 10.90
CA GLY A 421 7.09 -36.29 12.20
C GLY A 421 7.98 -35.17 12.73
N ALA A 422 8.98 -34.71 11.96
CA ALA A 422 9.86 -33.64 12.38
C ALA A 422 9.13 -32.29 12.39
N VAL A 423 9.17 -31.59 13.52
CA VAL A 423 8.57 -30.28 13.66
C VAL A 423 9.61 -29.21 13.42
N THR A 424 9.29 -28.27 12.55
CA THR A 424 10.15 -27.12 12.26
C THR A 424 9.39 -25.83 12.51
N PHE A 425 9.95 -24.94 13.32
CA PHE A 425 9.44 -23.59 13.55
C PHE A 425 10.12 -22.59 12.62
N TRP A 426 9.34 -21.63 12.14
CA TRP A 426 9.73 -20.56 11.25
C TRP A 426 9.35 -19.23 11.87
N GLU A 427 10.36 -18.38 12.09
CA GLU A 427 10.17 -17.01 12.57
C GLU A 427 9.88 -16.09 11.38
N SER A 428 8.67 -15.53 11.33
CA SER A 428 8.19 -14.77 10.17
C SER A 428 8.91 -13.43 10.03
N LEU A 429 9.35 -12.82 11.13
CA LEU A 429 10.03 -11.52 11.14
C LEU A 429 11.53 -11.59 10.81
N THR A 430 12.18 -12.73 11.04
CA THR A 430 13.64 -12.88 10.81
C THR A 430 13.98 -13.86 9.69
N GLY A 431 13.02 -14.69 9.28
CA GLY A 431 13.25 -15.80 8.35
C GLY A 431 14.04 -16.96 8.97
N HIS A 432 14.31 -16.94 10.28
CA HIS A 432 15.01 -18.03 10.96
C HIS A 432 14.16 -19.28 11.05
N ARG A 433 14.84 -20.42 11.01
CA ARG A 433 14.24 -21.74 11.09
C ARG A 433 14.87 -22.53 12.23
N TYR A 434 14.02 -23.11 13.08
CA TYR A 434 14.43 -23.90 14.23
C TYR A 434 13.83 -25.29 14.14
N ILE A 435 14.66 -26.32 14.24
CA ILE A 435 14.19 -27.71 14.36
C ILE A 435 13.79 -27.92 15.82
N HIS A 436 12.57 -28.38 16.05
CA HIS A 436 12.10 -28.68 17.39
C HIS A 436 12.49 -30.11 17.78
N ASN A 437 13.26 -30.23 18.85
CA ASN A 437 13.61 -31.48 19.48
C ASN A 437 12.88 -31.53 20.83
N PRO A 438 11.90 -32.42 21.02
CA PRO A 438 11.11 -32.45 22.25
C PRO A 438 11.97 -32.88 23.44
N ILE A 439 11.81 -32.18 24.55
CA ILE A 439 12.36 -32.60 25.85
C ILE A 439 11.42 -33.67 26.41
N LYS A 440 11.99 -34.79 26.86
CA LYS A 440 11.26 -35.88 27.50
C LYS A 440 11.64 -35.91 28.98
N PRO A 441 10.81 -35.33 29.87
CA PRO A 441 11.14 -35.24 31.30
C PRO A 441 11.31 -36.59 31.98
N ASP A 442 10.67 -37.63 31.44
CA ASP A 442 10.67 -38.98 31.99
C ASP A 442 11.89 -39.83 31.54
N ASP A 443 12.75 -39.30 30.67
CA ASP A 443 13.96 -39.99 30.23
C ASP A 443 14.99 -40.08 31.37
N PRO A 444 15.79 -41.17 31.45
CA PRO A 444 16.84 -41.31 32.46
C PRO A 444 17.82 -40.12 32.47
N PRO A 445 18.35 -39.69 33.65
CA PRO A 445 19.26 -38.54 33.77
C PRO A 445 20.54 -38.62 32.93
N VAL A 446 20.90 -39.83 32.47
CA VAL A 446 22.07 -40.09 31.61
C VAL A 446 21.82 -39.61 30.17
N ILE A 447 20.55 -39.49 29.75
CA ILE A 447 20.19 -38.99 28.42
C ILE A 447 20.25 -37.47 28.45
N GLU A 448 21.21 -36.90 27.71
CA GLU A 448 21.30 -35.45 27.53
C GLU A 448 20.04 -34.91 26.84
N GLN A 449 19.33 -34.03 27.55
CA GLN A 449 18.15 -33.38 27.00
C GLN A 449 18.53 -32.30 25.98
N PRO A 450 17.80 -32.18 24.86
CA PRO A 450 18.10 -31.17 23.86
C PRO A 450 17.87 -29.77 24.43
N LYS A 451 18.77 -28.83 24.10
CA LYS A 451 18.60 -27.41 24.45
C LYS A 451 17.73 -26.72 23.40
N PRO A 452 16.61 -26.08 23.79
CA PRO A 452 15.77 -25.32 22.86
C PRO A 452 16.54 -24.13 22.28
N LEU A 453 16.57 -24.03 20.94
CA LEU A 453 17.25 -22.94 20.22
C LEU A 453 16.29 -21.80 19.82
N TYR A 454 14.98 -22.04 19.91
CA TYR A 454 13.94 -21.09 19.54
C TYR A 454 13.50 -20.24 20.75
N PRO A 455 12.89 -19.05 20.51
CA PRO A 455 12.48 -18.14 21.59
C PRO A 455 11.09 -18.44 22.19
N TYR A 456 10.34 -19.40 21.62
CA TYR A 456 8.97 -19.73 21.99
C TYR A 456 8.89 -20.50 23.31
N ARG A 457 7.93 -20.13 24.17
CA ARG A 457 7.78 -20.67 25.53
C ARG A 457 6.48 -21.43 25.70
N THR A 458 5.35 -20.83 25.31
CA THR A 458 4.04 -21.50 25.41
C THR A 458 3.33 -21.54 24.07
N ILE A 459 2.43 -22.51 23.90
CA ILE A 459 1.58 -22.68 22.72
C ILE A 459 0.15 -23.04 23.14
N GLY A 460 -0.81 -22.22 22.72
CA GLY A 460 -2.23 -22.41 23.03
C GLY A 460 -2.99 -23.06 21.88
N CYS A 461 -2.85 -22.56 20.66
CA CYS A 461 -3.49 -23.15 19.49
C CYS A 461 -2.64 -23.09 18.23
N VAL A 462 -2.98 -23.96 17.29
CA VAL A 462 -2.44 -23.97 15.94
C VAL A 462 -3.57 -24.00 14.93
N PHE A 463 -3.42 -23.31 13.81
CA PHE A 463 -4.45 -23.27 12.79
C PHE A 463 -3.87 -23.12 11.38
N ASN A 464 -4.64 -23.53 10.39
CA ASN A 464 -4.40 -23.22 8.99
C ASN A 464 -5.75 -23.00 8.27
N HIS A 465 -5.73 -23.03 6.94
CA HIS A 465 -6.93 -22.84 6.12
C HIS A 465 -8.03 -23.92 6.27
N GLN A 466 -7.76 -25.04 6.96
CA GLN A 466 -8.68 -26.18 7.09
C GLN A 466 -8.93 -26.62 8.53
N LYS A 467 -7.92 -26.51 9.39
CA LYS A 467 -7.91 -27.07 10.75
C LYS A 467 -7.68 -25.95 11.76
N PHE A 468 -8.38 -26.05 12.88
CA PHE A 468 -8.11 -25.29 14.10
C PHE A 468 -7.98 -26.27 15.26
N LEU A 469 -6.85 -26.24 15.97
CA LEU A 469 -6.48 -27.20 17.01
C LEU A 469 -6.07 -26.44 18.27
N ALA A 470 -6.70 -26.77 19.40
CA ALA A 470 -6.34 -26.28 20.72
C ALA A 470 -5.41 -27.26 21.41
N ASN A 471 -4.33 -26.79 22.02
CA ASN A 471 -3.52 -27.62 22.90
C ASN A 471 -4.30 -27.95 24.19
N CYS A 472 -4.71 -29.20 24.38
CA CYS A 472 -5.39 -29.67 25.60
C CYS A 472 -4.51 -30.57 26.49
N GLN A 473 -3.20 -30.61 26.22
CA GLN A 473 -2.22 -31.29 27.08
C GLN A 473 -2.16 -30.65 28.48
N PRO A 474 -1.63 -31.35 29.51
CA PRO A 474 -1.50 -30.79 30.86
C PRO A 474 -0.67 -29.49 30.92
N SER A 475 0.36 -29.38 30.09
CA SER A 475 1.23 -28.20 29.97
C SER A 475 1.07 -27.55 28.59
N ASP A 476 1.21 -26.23 28.53
CA ASP A 476 1.31 -25.46 27.29
C ASP A 476 2.74 -25.10 26.90
N VAL A 477 3.74 -25.58 27.64
CA VAL A 477 5.17 -25.32 27.35
C VAL A 477 5.59 -26.00 26.06
N VAL A 478 6.15 -25.22 25.12
CA VAL A 478 6.55 -25.70 23.78
C VAL A 478 7.60 -26.80 23.84
N GLU A 479 8.53 -26.74 24.78
CA GLU A 479 9.68 -27.65 24.88
C GLU A 479 9.29 -29.10 25.17
N ILE A 480 8.20 -29.31 25.91
CA ILE A 480 7.69 -30.64 26.28
C ILE A 480 6.37 -30.98 25.55
N CYS A 481 5.92 -30.10 24.64
CA CYS A 481 4.68 -30.26 23.91
C CYS A 481 4.81 -31.43 22.91
N SER A 482 3.85 -32.35 22.93
CA SER A 482 3.71 -33.36 21.89
C SER A 482 2.96 -32.75 20.70
N PHE A 483 3.66 -32.58 19.59
CA PHE A 483 3.13 -32.03 18.34
C PHE A 483 2.49 -33.07 17.40
N ASP A 484 2.05 -34.22 17.95
CA ASP A 484 1.19 -35.15 17.22
C ASP A 484 -0.23 -34.55 17.10
N LEU A 485 -0.48 -33.85 16.00
CA LEU A 485 -1.73 -33.13 15.75
C LEU A 485 -2.92 -34.06 15.43
N HIS A 486 -2.67 -35.36 15.25
CA HIS A 486 -3.72 -36.35 15.03
C HIS A 486 -4.27 -36.92 16.35
N ASP A 487 -3.54 -36.75 17.45
CA ASP A 487 -3.96 -37.19 18.78
C ASP A 487 -4.95 -36.21 19.39
N GLU A 488 -6.25 -36.49 19.24
CA GLU A 488 -7.34 -35.66 19.78
C GLU A 488 -7.35 -35.57 21.32
N SER A 489 -6.65 -36.47 22.01
CA SER A 489 -6.48 -36.36 23.47
C SER A 489 -5.54 -35.23 23.87
N LYS A 490 -4.65 -34.81 22.95
CA LYS A 490 -3.65 -33.76 23.14
C LYS A 490 -4.00 -32.48 22.39
N TRP A 491 -4.69 -32.59 21.26
CA TRP A 491 -5.11 -31.48 20.44
C TRP A 491 -6.60 -31.52 20.17
N LYS A 492 -7.38 -30.67 20.84
CA LYS A 492 -8.82 -30.59 20.62
C LYS A 492 -9.10 -29.92 19.27
N PRO A 493 -9.72 -30.62 18.29
CA PRO A 493 -10.04 -30.02 17.00
C PRO A 493 -11.38 -29.28 17.04
N MET A 494 -11.51 -28.26 16.19
CA MET A 494 -12.83 -27.82 15.71
C MET A 494 -13.28 -28.68 14.54
N SER A 495 -14.59 -28.75 14.32
CA SER A 495 -15.19 -29.41 13.16
C SER A 495 -14.70 -28.75 11.87
N GLY A 496 -14.10 -29.55 10.99
CA GLY A 496 -13.67 -29.09 9.67
C GLY A 496 -14.84 -28.58 8.82
N GLU A 497 -16.05 -29.13 9.00
CA GLU A 497 -17.26 -28.64 8.32
C GLU A 497 -17.68 -27.26 8.83
N ALA A 498 -17.59 -27.05 10.14
CA ALA A 498 -17.88 -25.75 10.74
C ALA A 498 -16.91 -24.67 10.22
N ILE A 499 -15.60 -24.98 10.16
CA ILE A 499 -14.58 -24.07 9.59
C ILE A 499 -14.86 -23.82 8.11
N LYS A 500 -15.07 -24.88 7.31
CA LYS A 500 -15.36 -24.75 5.88
C LYS A 500 -16.61 -23.89 5.63
N SER A 501 -17.62 -23.95 6.49
CA SER A 501 -18.85 -23.18 6.31
C SER A 501 -18.63 -21.65 6.27
N VAL A 502 -17.60 -21.15 6.97
CA VAL A 502 -17.26 -19.71 7.07
C VAL A 502 -15.99 -19.31 6.31
N CYS A 503 -15.10 -20.26 5.99
CA CYS A 503 -13.85 -20.00 5.25
C CYS A 503 -13.92 -20.34 3.75
N SER A 504 -15.00 -20.99 3.26
CA SER A 504 -15.14 -21.31 1.84
C SER A 504 -15.30 -20.07 0.96
N PRO A 505 -14.82 -20.09 -0.30
CA PRO A 505 -15.08 -19.02 -1.28
C PRO A 505 -16.57 -18.69 -1.37
N GLY A 506 -16.92 -17.40 -1.35
CA GLY A 506 -18.30 -16.92 -1.36
C GLY A 506 -18.98 -16.74 0.01
N ALA A 507 -18.29 -17.01 1.13
CA ALA A 507 -18.72 -16.52 2.44
C ALA A 507 -18.20 -15.09 2.67
N THR A 508 -19.03 -14.18 3.19
CA THR A 508 -18.65 -12.80 3.56
C THR A 508 -17.51 -12.73 4.57
N THR A 509 -17.39 -13.73 5.45
CA THR A 509 -16.27 -13.91 6.39
C THR A 509 -15.01 -14.47 5.73
N ALA A 510 -15.15 -15.13 4.57
CA ALA A 510 -14.00 -15.53 3.78
C ALA A 510 -13.41 -14.29 3.13
N LEU A 511 -12.13 -14.05 3.41
CA LEU A 511 -11.38 -13.06 2.68
C LEU A 511 -11.35 -13.42 1.19
N PRO A 512 -11.24 -12.43 0.29
CA PRO A 512 -11.06 -12.70 -1.13
C PRO A 512 -9.94 -13.72 -1.37
N PRO A 513 -9.89 -14.34 -2.55
CA PRO A 513 -8.70 -15.07 -2.98
C PRO A 513 -7.44 -14.23 -2.76
N PHE A 514 -6.30 -14.91 -2.61
CA PHE A 514 -5.07 -14.18 -2.36
C PHE A 514 -4.59 -13.49 -3.63
N PRO A 515 -4.16 -12.21 -3.55
CA PRO A 515 -3.53 -11.52 -4.67
C PRO A 515 -2.37 -12.35 -5.22
N PRO A 516 -2.34 -12.67 -6.54
CA PRO A 516 -1.22 -13.40 -7.11
C PRO A 516 0.05 -12.57 -7.04
N LEU A 517 1.16 -13.19 -6.62
CA LEU A 517 2.46 -12.56 -6.70
C LEU A 517 2.88 -12.42 -8.17
N CYS A 518 3.58 -11.34 -8.48
CA CYS A 518 4.14 -11.10 -9.81
C CYS A 518 5.65 -10.94 -9.70
N ALA A 519 6.36 -11.23 -10.79
CA ALA A 519 7.78 -10.94 -10.88
C ALA A 519 8.02 -9.45 -10.66
N SER A 520 9.15 -9.12 -10.03
CA SER A 520 9.57 -7.73 -9.90
C SER A 520 9.74 -7.13 -11.30
N ALA A 521 9.12 -5.96 -11.53
CA ALA A 521 9.35 -5.17 -12.72
C ALA A 521 10.68 -4.37 -12.63
N VAL A 522 11.35 -4.42 -11.47
CA VAL A 522 12.63 -3.74 -11.25
C VAL A 522 13.75 -4.55 -11.92
N ASP A 523 14.49 -3.89 -12.80
CA ASP A 523 15.79 -4.38 -13.23
C ASP A 523 16.77 -4.30 -12.06
N ALA A 524 16.96 -5.42 -11.36
CA ALA A 524 17.80 -5.48 -10.17
C ALA A 524 19.25 -5.08 -10.45
N ALA A 525 19.78 -5.40 -11.64
CA ALA A 525 21.14 -5.05 -12.01
C ALA A 525 21.25 -3.53 -12.24
N GLY A 526 20.31 -2.96 -12.99
CA GLY A 526 20.23 -1.51 -13.19
C GLY A 526 20.07 -0.74 -11.88
N ALA A 527 19.14 -1.14 -11.02
CA ALA A 527 18.90 -0.51 -9.72
C ALA A 527 20.10 -0.64 -8.78
N SER A 528 20.78 -1.79 -8.77
CA SER A 528 22.00 -2.00 -7.97
C SER A 528 23.13 -1.05 -8.42
N ASN A 529 23.35 -0.93 -9.73
CA ASN A 529 24.39 -0.05 -10.26
C ASN A 529 24.10 1.43 -9.96
N GLU A 530 22.83 1.83 -10.06
CA GLU A 530 22.40 3.19 -9.73
C GLU A 530 22.60 3.50 -8.24
N LEU A 531 22.18 2.59 -7.35
CA LEU A 531 22.41 2.72 -5.90
C LEU A 531 23.90 2.79 -5.57
N GLU A 532 24.73 1.96 -6.20
CA GLU A 532 26.18 2.00 -6.02
C GLU A 532 26.76 3.35 -6.47
N LEU A 533 26.33 3.88 -7.61
CA LEU A 533 26.76 5.17 -8.12
C LEU A 533 26.38 6.31 -7.15
N GLN A 534 25.13 6.33 -6.67
CA GLN A 534 24.67 7.31 -5.70
C GLN A 534 25.47 7.24 -4.39
N LEU A 535 25.73 6.04 -3.90
CA LEU A 535 26.50 5.83 -2.67
C LEU A 535 27.97 6.26 -2.84
N ARG A 536 28.56 6.03 -4.02
CA ARG A 536 29.90 6.55 -4.37
C ARG A 536 29.93 8.07 -4.37
N ILE A 537 28.92 8.74 -4.96
CA ILE A 537 28.82 10.21 -4.97
C ILE A 537 28.72 10.74 -3.54
N LEU A 538 27.81 10.20 -2.73
CA LEU A 538 27.62 10.60 -1.33
C LEU A 538 28.89 10.35 -0.50
N ALA A 539 29.59 9.24 -0.72
CA ALA A 539 30.85 8.95 -0.06
C ALA A 539 31.95 9.95 -0.45
N VAL A 540 32.01 10.34 -1.72
CA VAL A 540 32.95 11.38 -2.20
C VAL A 540 32.62 12.74 -1.58
N GLU A 541 31.34 13.13 -1.55
CA GLU A 541 30.91 14.37 -0.91
C GLU A 541 31.21 14.40 0.59
N HIS A 542 30.94 13.30 1.30
CA HIS A 542 31.26 13.18 2.71
C HIS A 542 32.78 13.25 2.99
N ARG A 543 33.60 12.78 2.04
CA ARG A 543 35.07 12.83 2.12
C ARG A 543 35.66 14.17 1.68
N LYS A 544 34.88 15.09 1.09
CA LYS A 544 35.39 16.42 0.77
C LYS A 544 35.72 17.13 2.09
N PRO A 545 36.97 17.60 2.29
CA PRO A 545 37.29 18.39 3.48
C PRO A 545 36.41 19.64 3.49
N TRP A 546 35.93 20.03 4.68
CA TRP A 546 35.24 21.30 4.89
C TRP A 546 36.14 22.42 4.33
N GLN A 547 35.77 22.99 3.18
CA GLN A 547 36.37 24.22 2.72
C GLN A 547 35.65 25.36 3.42
N PRO A 548 36.32 26.16 4.27
CA PRO A 548 35.71 27.39 4.75
C PRO A 548 35.43 28.26 3.52
N MET A 549 34.16 28.53 3.27
CA MET A 549 33.76 29.61 2.36
C MET A 549 34.53 30.85 2.81
N ASN A 550 35.26 31.50 1.91
CA ASN A 550 35.94 32.77 2.18
C ASN A 550 34.88 33.85 2.46
N LEU A 551 34.32 33.82 3.66
CA LEU A 551 33.53 34.89 4.25
C LEU A 551 34.51 35.92 4.81
N ASN A 552 35.17 36.65 3.92
CA ASN A 552 35.75 37.95 4.24
C ASN A 552 34.63 39.01 4.42
N VAL A 553 33.55 38.64 5.13
CA VAL A 553 32.49 39.56 5.50
C VAL A 553 31.93 39.21 6.89
N PRO A 554 32.70 39.42 7.98
CA PRO A 554 32.14 39.38 9.33
C PRO A 554 31.01 40.42 9.54
N GLN A 555 30.96 41.47 8.72
CA GLN A 555 29.99 42.56 8.87
C GLN A 555 28.64 42.33 8.15
N ALA A 556 28.57 41.52 7.09
CA ALA A 556 27.30 41.30 6.37
C ALA A 556 26.42 40.26 7.07
N PHE A 557 27.03 39.20 7.61
CA PHE A 557 26.29 38.16 8.34
C PHE A 557 25.65 38.70 9.64
N LEU A 558 26.30 39.67 10.29
CA LEU A 558 25.76 40.38 11.46
C LEU A 558 24.65 41.38 11.11
N LEU A 559 24.61 41.90 9.89
CA LEU A 559 23.56 42.81 9.42
C LEU A 559 22.30 42.07 9.00
N GLU A 560 22.43 40.88 8.39
CA GLU A 560 21.30 40.05 7.94
C GLU A 560 20.57 39.36 9.11
N MET A 561 21.29 39.07 10.21
CA MET A 561 20.67 38.63 11.48
C MET A 561 19.89 39.76 12.19
N LYS A 562 20.25 41.03 11.99
CA LYS A 562 19.50 42.17 12.55
C LYS A 562 18.23 42.50 11.77
N SER A 563 18.16 42.15 10.47
CA SER A 563 16.97 42.41 9.64
C SER A 563 15.94 41.28 9.67
N SER A 564 16.30 40.09 10.14
CA SER A 564 15.39 38.95 10.23
C SER A 564 14.67 38.96 11.57
N LYS A 565 13.48 39.57 11.62
CA LYS A 565 12.49 39.29 12.68
C LYS A 565 12.10 37.81 12.59
N MET A 566 12.82 36.92 13.26
CA MET A 566 12.27 35.61 13.61
C MET A 566 11.18 35.84 14.65
N LEU A 567 9.95 35.69 14.19
CA LEU A 567 8.75 35.62 15.00
C LEU A 567 8.79 34.36 15.87
N SER A 568 8.52 34.59 17.16
CA SER A 568 8.13 33.66 18.23
C SER A 568 9.09 32.54 18.64
N GLY A 569 9.65 32.72 19.83
CA GLY A 569 9.96 31.63 20.77
C GLY A 569 11.42 31.19 20.81
N GLU A 570 12.13 31.66 21.84
CA GLU A 570 13.46 31.22 22.30
C GLU A 570 14.68 31.78 21.54
N GLN A 571 15.33 32.79 22.14
CA GLN A 571 16.62 33.32 21.70
C GLN A 571 17.75 32.41 22.21
N CYS A 572 18.45 31.72 21.31
CA CYS A 572 19.71 31.02 21.63
C CYS A 572 20.90 31.89 21.23
N LEU A 573 21.83 32.13 22.16
CA LEU A 573 23.10 32.79 21.90
C LEU A 573 24.19 31.72 21.69
N MET A 574 24.88 31.74 20.55
CA MET A 574 25.98 30.82 20.25
C MET A 574 27.31 31.56 20.41
N VAL A 575 28.21 31.06 21.27
CA VAL A 575 29.55 31.63 21.48
C VAL A 575 30.58 30.62 20.97
N ILE A 576 31.37 31.02 19.97
CA ILE A 576 32.49 30.22 19.44
C ILE A 576 33.78 30.76 20.06
N LEU A 577 34.55 29.91 20.73
CA LEU A 577 35.91 30.24 21.20
C LEU A 577 36.93 29.56 20.29
N SER A 578 37.77 30.37 19.63
CA SER A 578 38.89 29.89 18.82
C SER A 578 40.12 29.69 19.69
N LYS A 579 40.69 28.48 19.69
CA LYS A 579 41.90 28.11 20.43
C LYS A 579 43.17 28.51 19.65
N ASP A 580 43.36 29.81 19.39
CA ASP A 580 44.62 30.34 18.86
C ASP A 580 45.15 31.46 19.76
N SER A 581 45.59 31.11 20.98
CA SER A 581 46.67 31.80 21.71
C SER A 581 47.09 31.00 22.96
N PRO A 582 48.39 30.83 23.26
CA PRO A 582 48.86 30.03 24.38
C PRO A 582 49.35 30.93 25.51
N SER A 583 48.47 31.41 26.39
CA SER A 583 48.88 31.82 27.75
C SER A 583 47.70 32.30 28.60
N THR A 584 47.68 31.78 29.83
CA THR A 584 47.21 32.39 31.08
C THR A 584 45.72 32.44 31.41
N LEU A 585 45.42 31.71 32.50
CA LEU A 585 44.31 31.77 33.45
C LEU A 585 42.89 31.57 32.94
N CYS A 586 42.38 30.36 33.18
CA CYS A 586 40.97 30.15 33.52
C CYS A 586 40.63 31.00 34.76
N THR A 587 40.13 32.21 34.56
CA THR A 587 39.28 32.88 35.53
C THR A 587 37.84 32.54 35.15
N GLU A 588 37.17 31.79 36.01
CA GLU A 588 35.74 31.54 35.97
C GLU A 588 35.04 32.92 36.02
N MET A 589 34.63 33.44 34.86
CA MET A 589 33.88 34.69 34.80
C MET A 589 32.44 34.39 35.26
N GLN A 590 32.16 34.66 36.53
CA GLN A 590 30.81 34.61 37.09
C GLN A 590 29.86 35.47 36.24
N GLY A 591 28.70 34.90 35.92
CA GLY A 591 27.80 35.28 34.82
C GLY A 591 27.16 36.68 34.84
N ASP A 592 27.53 37.57 35.76
CA ASP A 592 26.93 38.89 35.89
C ASP A 592 27.60 39.95 34.99
N HIS A 593 28.85 39.75 34.56
CA HIS A 593 29.54 40.73 33.70
C HIS A 593 29.21 40.62 32.20
N LEU A 594 28.62 39.51 31.73
CA LEU A 594 28.17 39.37 30.33
C LEU A 594 26.86 40.11 30.03
N LEU A 595 26.04 40.38 31.04
CA LEU A 595 24.72 41.04 30.88
C LEU A 595 24.86 42.54 30.56
N HIS A 596 25.93 43.18 31.07
CA HIS A 596 26.08 44.64 30.98
C HIS A 596 26.68 45.13 29.66
N VAL A 597 27.37 44.28 28.90
CA VAL A 597 27.96 44.63 27.58
C VAL A 597 26.93 44.55 26.45
N PHE A 598 25.91 43.69 26.58
CA PHE A 598 24.91 43.45 25.53
C PHE A 598 23.48 43.87 25.88
N GLY A 599 23.23 44.40 27.08
CA GLY A 599 21.93 44.97 27.47
C GLY A 599 20.81 43.92 27.54
N LEU A 600 21.09 42.72 28.04
CA LEU A 600 20.12 41.62 28.16
C LEU A 600 19.71 41.44 29.63
N HIS A 601 18.41 41.22 29.90
CA HIS A 601 17.87 41.16 31.27
C HIS A 601 17.85 39.74 31.90
N SER A 602 18.13 38.67 31.16
CA SER A 602 18.32 37.30 31.67
C SER A 602 18.78 36.35 30.55
N VAL A 603 19.72 35.44 30.83
CA VAL A 603 20.14 34.35 29.92
C VAL A 603 19.92 33.02 30.64
N ARG A 604 19.21 32.06 30.00
CA ARG A 604 18.89 30.76 30.64
C ARG A 604 19.69 29.56 30.13
N LYS A 605 20.34 29.62 28.97
CA LYS A 605 21.24 28.55 28.48
C LYS A 605 22.32 29.12 27.55
N TYR A 606 23.50 28.54 27.59
CA TYR A 606 24.56 28.71 26.59
C TYR A 606 25.05 27.33 26.12
N CYS A 607 25.61 27.25 24.93
CA CYS A 607 26.28 26.06 24.40
C CYS A 607 27.70 26.47 23.99
N VAL A 608 28.71 25.77 24.50
CA VAL A 608 30.13 25.98 24.15
C VAL A 608 30.53 24.89 23.16
N VAL A 609 31.00 25.29 21.99
CA VAL A 609 31.59 24.36 21.01
C VAL A 609 33.10 24.45 21.13
N GLU A 610 33.73 23.37 21.59
CA GLU A 610 35.19 23.27 21.65
C GLU A 610 35.72 22.56 20.39
N VAL A 611 36.52 23.26 19.59
CA VAL A 611 37.12 22.69 18.39
C VAL A 611 38.46 22.06 18.77
N THR A 612 38.56 20.73 18.72
CA THR A 612 39.86 20.04 18.75
C THR A 612 40.20 19.51 17.36
N LYS A 613 41.50 19.34 17.07
CA LYS A 613 42.04 18.94 15.75
C LYS A 613 41.52 17.59 15.21
N CYS A 614 40.66 16.89 15.92
CA CYS A 614 40.03 15.63 15.51
C CYS A 614 38.52 15.65 15.80
N GLY A 615 37.77 16.48 15.07
CA GLY A 615 36.30 16.43 14.99
C GLY A 615 35.54 17.31 16.00
N LEU A 616 34.39 17.82 15.54
CA LEU A 616 33.41 18.59 16.33
C LEU A 616 32.68 17.66 17.32
N GLN A 617 32.72 17.99 18.60
CA GLN A 617 31.94 17.30 19.63
C GLN A 617 30.83 18.23 20.13
N PHE A 618 29.57 17.83 19.97
CA PHE A 618 28.42 18.53 20.54
C PHE A 618 28.06 17.89 21.88
N VAL A 619 27.93 18.71 22.93
CA VAL A 619 27.36 18.28 24.22
C VAL A 619 26.04 19.02 24.39
N LEU A 620 24.93 18.29 24.33
CA LEU A 620 23.58 18.80 24.63
C LEU A 620 23.16 18.26 25.99
N GLU A 621 23.03 19.13 26.99
CA GLU A 621 22.40 18.80 28.28
C GLU A 621 20.89 19.11 28.24
N PHE A 622 20.07 18.06 28.45
CA PHE A 622 18.62 18.18 28.61
C PHE A 622 18.20 17.82 30.04
N SER A 623 17.59 18.77 30.74
CA SER A 623 16.92 18.53 32.03
C SER A 623 15.45 18.17 31.83
N HIS A 624 15.14 16.88 32.05
CA HIS A 624 13.86 16.24 32.36
C HIS A 624 12.59 16.59 31.54
N ILE A 625 12.23 15.70 30.60
CA ILE A 625 11.10 14.75 30.68
C ILE A 625 11.18 13.81 29.44
N LEU A 626 11.02 12.50 29.68
CA LEU A 626 11.00 11.36 28.74
C LEU A 626 12.35 10.76 28.26
N ASN A 627 12.52 9.48 28.65
CA ASN A 627 13.66 8.58 28.49
C ASN A 627 14.08 8.29 27.04
N LEU A 628 15.35 8.56 26.73
CA LEU A 628 16.12 7.85 25.71
C LEU A 628 17.56 7.67 26.23
N ARG A 629 17.97 6.42 26.44
CA ARG A 629 19.35 6.06 26.80
C ARG A 629 20.22 6.09 25.54
N VAL A 630 21.17 7.01 25.50
CA VAL A 630 22.32 6.99 24.59
C VAL A 630 23.37 6.04 25.18
N LEU A 631 23.66 4.95 24.48
CA LEU A 631 24.80 4.07 24.76
C LEU A 631 25.95 4.49 23.83
N SER A 632 26.95 5.16 24.39
CA SER A 632 28.27 5.29 23.78
C SER A 632 29.00 3.94 23.90
N GLY A 633 29.27 3.30 22.77
CA GLY A 633 30.01 2.04 22.72
C GLY A 633 31.52 2.27 22.61
N LEU A 634 32.27 1.83 23.62
CA LEU A 634 33.65 1.39 23.49
C LEU A 634 33.62 -0.10 23.10
N CYS A 635 34.12 -0.43 21.91
CA CYS A 635 34.17 -1.79 21.40
C CYS A 635 35.40 -2.50 21.96
N LEU A 636 35.20 -3.48 22.85
CA LEU A 636 36.18 -4.50 23.23
C LEU A 636 35.88 -5.78 22.44
N LEU A 637 36.85 -6.20 21.63
CA LEU A 637 36.87 -7.40 20.80
C LEU A 637 36.84 -8.69 21.66
N ALA A 638 36.00 -9.67 21.28
CA ALA A 638 36.31 -11.10 21.39
C ALA A 638 35.30 -11.98 20.63
N ASN A 639 35.79 -12.68 19.58
CA ASN A 639 35.38 -13.99 19.03
C ASN A 639 33.93 -14.16 18.48
N THR A 640 33.65 -14.72 17.29
CA THR A 640 34.45 -15.48 16.31
C THR A 640 33.59 -15.69 15.02
N VAL A 641 34.17 -15.30 13.87
CA VAL A 641 34.16 -15.90 12.51
C VAL A 641 32.84 -16.31 11.85
N LEU A 642 32.38 -15.51 10.87
CA LEU A 642 32.10 -15.95 9.48
C LEU A 642 31.91 -14.75 8.53
N TYR A 643 32.36 -14.90 7.28
CA TYR A 643 32.46 -13.90 6.18
C TYR A 643 33.71 -13.01 6.10
N PHE A 644 34.86 -13.66 6.00
CA PHE A 644 36.07 -13.13 5.36
C PHE A 644 35.92 -13.20 3.83
N LYS A 645 35.59 -12.08 3.17
CA LYS A 645 36.03 -11.77 1.78
C LYS A 645 35.67 -10.36 1.30
N THR A 646 34.84 -9.61 2.04
CA THR A 646 34.41 -8.25 1.66
C THR A 646 35.16 -7.13 2.40
N PHE A 647 35.99 -7.46 3.39
CA PHE A 647 36.69 -6.46 4.20
C PHE A 647 38.06 -6.04 3.66
N THR A 648 38.64 -6.79 2.72
CA THR A 648 39.96 -6.46 2.16
C THR A 648 39.91 -5.25 1.22
N LEU A 649 38.75 -4.96 0.59
CA LEU A 649 38.60 -3.82 -0.32
C LEU A 649 38.36 -2.48 0.41
N LEU A 650 37.81 -2.53 1.63
CA LEU A 650 37.48 -1.32 2.41
C LEU A 650 38.70 -0.73 3.13
N ALA A 651 39.70 -1.56 3.44
CA ALA A 651 40.96 -1.11 4.03
C ALA A 651 41.90 -0.46 2.99
N GLU A 652 41.95 -0.98 1.75
CA GLU A 652 42.76 -0.39 0.67
C GLU A 652 42.22 0.97 0.18
N ILE A 653 40.92 1.25 0.38
CA ILE A 653 40.30 2.54 0.00
C ILE A 653 40.48 3.62 1.09
N LEU A 654 40.75 3.24 2.34
CA LEU A 654 40.84 4.17 3.48
C LEU A 654 42.27 4.59 3.84
N CYS A 655 43.30 3.89 3.38
CA CYS A 655 44.70 4.27 3.60
C CYS A 655 45.45 4.38 2.27
N GLY A 656 45.52 5.59 1.72
CA GLY A 656 46.44 5.91 0.64
C GLY A 656 47.89 6.00 1.15
N ASP A 657 48.77 5.28 0.48
CA ASP A 657 50.23 5.37 0.38
C ASP A 657 50.99 6.09 1.50
N THR A 658 51.59 5.30 2.40
CA THR A 658 52.90 5.62 2.99
C THR A 658 53.74 4.35 3.10
N GLU A 659 54.67 4.16 2.15
CA GLU A 659 55.77 3.19 2.27
C GLU A 659 56.76 3.64 3.35
N VAL A 660 56.97 2.84 4.41
CA VAL A 660 58.21 2.83 5.21
C VAL A 660 58.42 1.41 5.79
N PRO A 661 59.64 0.82 5.73
CA PRO A 661 59.83 -0.62 5.81
C PRO A 661 59.92 -1.20 7.24
N LEU A 662 59.51 -2.47 7.33
CA LEU A 662 59.68 -3.35 8.49
C LEU A 662 61.16 -3.45 8.92
N ARG A 663 61.44 -3.10 10.18
CA ARG A 663 62.58 -3.63 10.93
C ARG A 663 62.07 -4.63 11.98
N SER A 664 62.61 -5.82 11.87
CA SER A 664 62.49 -6.99 12.75
C SER A 664 63.22 -6.79 14.08
N GLU A 665 62.98 -7.74 15.00
CA GLU A 665 63.71 -8.04 16.27
C GLU A 665 63.17 -7.30 17.51
N VAL A 666 62.77 -7.95 18.63
CA VAL A 666 62.76 -9.34 19.14
C VAL A 666 61.46 -9.56 19.91
#